data_AF-A0A970TKZ5-F1
#
_entry.id   AF-A0A970TKZ5-F1
#
_cell.length_a   1.000
_cell.length_b   1.000
_cell.length_c   1.000
_cell.angle_alpha   90.00
_cell.angle_beta   90.00
_cell.angle_gamma   90.00
#
_symmetry.space_group_name_H-M   'P 1'
#
loop_
_entity.id
_entity.type
_entity.pdbx_description
1 polymer ?
#
loop_
_entity_poly.entity_id
_entity_poly.type
_entity_poly.pdbx_seq_one_letter_code
_entity_poly.pdbx_strand_id
1 'polypeptide(L)'
;MIKHHFRQTALPVLIAILLAFQTQGALGETGIVRYRTVQEIAWPLAYSDSFFSGSGEIYRHELARSSLGMALSAFRKLEVGLPEKGDNIQAYLTELGYSHILLEQYDVTPAIDTIATAIAMKQTPINGEDYTLLAVAISGGAYLDEWESNFLVGTGIHHEGFLSAATQVYQRIEAYLSLHHIEGKTKIWITGYSRAAATANMAAAMILDSKLAAARDLYAYTFATPNVTRDPRAADYPAIFNIVGAFDPVPSIPFEAWGFGHFGETYYLPAIETNSDYAQRAAPVKEAYRQITGSEYWANPSDNLLLQKLFSLLAVMITDVEDYAAHFQPLLIQAWKDKQSAVRMLVGFGTAIIRDARLRGELEGELDDLWAVFSNMGQEVMEQSSQRGAGYWNTQASLLENVTHEHYPKGYLAWLSAYSSLDAMATRNLDYRRISLPQNAGFQVFDAAGQLLMNHNMADEALQATGANAVFPLELSGDEVILTLPADREYRMAIYPRGTDIHSFIIREGVIGKTKMREYSAPAAATATQAVYSCLFPSGFGGEGAAYRLVSEPGSIPLPFAQASTPMDPLEVGSGAKNAFRWRAVSYLLVISLVLMQLAWLMVALIISLRRRRHPAKRKGSPLEGNTAPLPHQSGRKIYAAMKAAAALLAVNSLWIMIGWGAAGLAMLPINRRQWSAVEWFVLFSQFPLLLSMIITSAHSFLSAFHLMASSKEDARRLKTARLFLVAALPGAAVLLALTLDFRVAAQAMLLAGAWGLSSLYLFKSRKQRAPQQTSITGKM
;
A
#
# COMPACT_ATOMS: atom_id res chain seq x y z
N MET A 1 6.35 2.81 -69.18
CA MET A 1 6.64 3.63 -67.98
C MET A 1 5.40 4.30 -67.36
N ILE A 2 4.41 4.78 -68.14
CA ILE A 2 3.25 5.51 -67.58
C ILE A 2 2.24 4.60 -66.82
N LYS A 3 2.05 3.34 -67.24
CA LYS A 3 1.18 2.37 -66.52
C LYS A 3 1.74 1.91 -65.17
N HIS A 4 3.05 2.04 -64.94
CA HIS A 4 3.68 1.61 -63.68
C HIS A 4 3.62 2.71 -62.60
N HIS A 5 3.59 3.98 -63.02
CA HIS A 5 3.41 5.12 -62.11
C HIS A 5 1.97 5.30 -61.66
N PHE A 6 0.97 5.01 -62.50
CA PHE A 6 -0.44 5.10 -62.11
C PHE A 6 -0.81 4.07 -61.02
N ARG A 7 -0.18 2.88 -61.00
CA ARG A 7 -0.38 1.86 -59.95
C ARG A 7 0.30 2.20 -58.62
N GLN A 8 1.35 3.02 -58.60
CA GLN A 8 2.08 3.35 -57.37
C GLN A 8 1.51 4.58 -56.64
N THR A 9 0.74 5.43 -57.32
CA THR A 9 0.09 6.60 -56.69
C THR A 9 -1.43 6.44 -56.57
N ALA A 10 -2.10 5.79 -57.53
CA ALA A 10 -3.56 5.62 -57.45
C ALA A 10 -3.98 4.50 -56.49
N LEU A 11 -3.16 3.46 -56.28
CA LEU A 11 -3.51 2.37 -55.38
C LEU A 11 -3.45 2.77 -53.90
N PRO A 12 -2.45 3.53 -53.40
CA PRO A 12 -2.47 4.08 -52.04
C PRO A 12 -3.59 5.10 -51.84
N VAL A 13 -3.93 5.89 -52.87
CA VAL A 13 -5.03 6.86 -52.81
C VAL A 13 -6.40 6.17 -52.85
N LEU A 14 -6.58 5.12 -53.66
CA LEU A 14 -7.80 4.30 -53.63
C LEU A 14 -7.92 3.51 -52.33
N ILE A 15 -6.81 3.01 -51.78
CA ILE A 15 -6.79 2.34 -50.47
C ILE A 15 -7.07 3.36 -49.36
N ALA A 16 -6.55 4.59 -49.43
CA ALA A 16 -6.87 5.66 -48.49
C ALA A 16 -8.34 6.10 -48.61
N ILE A 17 -8.91 6.14 -49.82
CA ILE A 17 -10.33 6.42 -50.05
C ILE A 17 -11.19 5.24 -49.59
N LEU A 18 -10.82 3.99 -49.87
CA LEU A 18 -11.55 2.79 -49.44
C LEU A 18 -11.44 2.55 -47.92
N LEU A 19 -10.32 2.92 -47.29
CA LEU A 19 -10.16 2.96 -45.83
C LEU A 19 -10.94 4.12 -45.21
N ALA A 20 -11.06 5.26 -45.90
CA ALA A 20 -11.94 6.37 -45.50
C ALA A 20 -13.44 6.05 -45.70
N PHE A 21 -13.77 5.01 -46.48
CA PHE A 21 -15.13 4.51 -46.70
C PHE A 21 -15.49 3.27 -45.88
N GLN A 22 -14.58 2.74 -45.04
CA GLN A 22 -14.96 1.76 -44.01
C GLN A 22 -15.42 2.50 -42.75
N THR A 23 -16.75 2.42 -42.53
CA THR A 23 -17.59 3.01 -41.46
C THR A 23 -18.30 4.32 -41.77
N GLN A 24 -19.09 4.38 -42.85
CA GLN A 24 -20.35 5.12 -42.80
C GLN A 24 -21.45 4.26 -42.13
N GLY A 25 -21.25 3.97 -40.85
CA GLY A 25 -22.35 3.81 -39.90
C GLY A 25 -22.55 5.17 -39.24
N ALA A 26 -23.80 5.57 -38.96
CA ALA A 26 -24.17 6.89 -38.44
C ALA A 26 -23.08 7.55 -37.58
N LEU A 27 -22.58 8.71 -38.00
CA LEU A 27 -21.52 9.48 -37.34
C LEU A 27 -21.87 9.70 -35.86
N GLY A 28 -21.35 8.83 -34.98
CA GLY A 28 -21.20 9.14 -33.57
C GLY A 28 -20.10 10.17 -33.41
N GLU A 29 -20.32 11.17 -32.55
CA GLU A 29 -19.26 12.08 -32.13
C GLU A 29 -18.15 11.27 -31.42
N THR A 30 -16.91 11.74 -31.45
CA THR A 30 -15.79 11.09 -30.75
C THR A 30 -15.33 12.01 -29.63
N GLY A 31 -15.37 11.53 -28.39
CA GLY A 31 -14.81 12.24 -27.25
C GLY A 31 -13.35 11.81 -27.02
N ILE A 32 -12.45 12.76 -26.85
CA ILE A 32 -11.04 12.47 -26.56
C ILE A 32 -10.84 12.52 -25.05
N VAL A 33 -10.70 11.34 -24.44
CA VAL A 33 -10.39 11.19 -23.02
C VAL A 33 -9.04 11.80 -22.71
N ARG A 34 -8.94 12.67 -21.70
CA ARG A 34 -7.68 13.35 -21.34
C ARG A 34 -7.44 13.32 -19.84
N TYR A 35 -6.36 12.68 -19.42
CA TYR A 35 -5.94 12.69 -18.02
C TYR A 35 -4.45 12.40 -17.89
N ARG A 36 -3.89 12.78 -16.75
CA ARG A 36 -2.49 12.51 -16.43
C ARG A 36 -2.38 11.59 -15.23
N THR A 37 -1.53 10.58 -15.37
CA THR A 37 -1.00 9.80 -14.24
C THR A 37 0.45 10.19 -14.03
N VAL A 38 1.40 9.36 -14.47
CA VAL A 38 2.82 9.73 -14.64
C VAL A 38 3.05 10.38 -16.01
N GLN A 39 2.25 9.99 -17.00
CA GLN A 39 2.24 10.51 -18.36
C GLN A 39 0.86 11.05 -18.73
N GLU A 40 0.83 11.94 -19.71
CA GLU A 40 -0.41 12.39 -20.36
C GLU A 40 -0.99 11.27 -21.20
N ILE A 41 -2.29 11.03 -21.06
CA ILE A 41 -3.06 10.07 -21.85
C ILE A 41 -4.12 10.84 -22.63
N ALA A 42 -4.17 10.60 -23.93
CA ALA A 42 -5.21 11.06 -24.83
C ALA A 42 -5.73 9.86 -25.63
N TRP A 43 -7.02 9.52 -25.47
CA TRP A 43 -7.59 8.33 -26.11
C TRP A 43 -8.98 8.60 -26.69
N PRO A 44 -9.23 8.32 -27.98
CA PRO A 44 -10.53 8.52 -28.59
C PRO A 44 -11.52 7.43 -28.15
N LEU A 45 -12.71 7.84 -27.72
CA LEU A 45 -13.83 6.94 -27.47
C LEU A 45 -15.04 7.38 -28.27
N ALA A 46 -15.74 6.40 -28.85
CA ALA A 46 -16.99 6.65 -29.55
C ALA A 46 -18.08 7.15 -28.59
N TYR A 47 -18.93 8.03 -29.08
CA TYR A 47 -20.09 8.54 -28.39
C TYR A 47 -21.27 8.71 -29.34
N SER A 48 -22.48 8.49 -28.85
CA SER A 48 -23.71 8.78 -29.58
C SER A 48 -24.84 9.06 -28.61
N ASP A 49 -25.64 10.08 -28.88
CA ASP A 49 -26.88 10.36 -28.14
C ASP A 49 -27.84 9.15 -28.14
N SER A 50 -27.74 8.27 -29.16
CA SER A 50 -28.52 7.04 -29.23
C SER A 50 -28.23 6.05 -28.09
N PHE A 51 -27.11 6.21 -27.37
CA PHE A 51 -26.79 5.41 -26.19
C PHE A 51 -27.85 5.56 -25.07
N PHE A 52 -28.58 6.68 -25.07
CA PHE A 52 -29.63 7.02 -24.10
C PHE A 52 -31.05 6.69 -24.58
N SER A 53 -31.18 5.95 -25.70
CA SER A 53 -32.48 5.50 -26.24
C SER A 53 -33.12 4.36 -25.46
N GLY A 54 -32.34 3.60 -24.70
CA GLY A 54 -32.81 2.50 -23.87
C GLY A 54 -33.24 2.92 -22.47
N SER A 55 -33.70 1.95 -21.67
CA SER A 55 -33.80 2.14 -20.22
C SER A 55 -32.41 2.21 -19.59
N GLY A 56 -32.24 3.14 -18.65
CA GLY A 56 -31.08 3.22 -17.75
C GLY A 56 -30.88 2.00 -16.85
N GLU A 57 -31.91 1.16 -16.68
CA GLU A 57 -31.84 -0.11 -15.93
C GLU A 57 -31.08 -1.22 -16.69
N ILE A 58 -30.69 -0.96 -17.94
CA ILE A 58 -30.02 -1.94 -18.79
C ILE A 58 -28.59 -1.46 -19.04
N TYR A 59 -27.61 -2.23 -18.58
CA TYR A 59 -26.21 -1.98 -18.85
C TYR A 59 -25.93 -1.90 -20.36
N ARG A 60 -25.20 -0.86 -20.78
CA ARG A 60 -24.75 -0.65 -22.15
C ARG A 60 -23.24 -0.42 -22.16
N HIS A 61 -22.51 -1.34 -22.78
CA HIS A 61 -21.06 -1.30 -22.76
C HIS A 61 -20.49 -0.03 -23.41
N GLU A 62 -21.05 0.39 -24.55
CA GLU A 62 -20.68 1.64 -25.24
C GLU A 62 -20.79 2.87 -24.31
N LEU A 63 -21.91 2.97 -23.57
CA LEU A 63 -22.11 4.05 -22.62
C LEU A 63 -21.17 3.94 -21.42
N ALA A 64 -20.85 2.74 -20.95
CA ALA A 64 -19.84 2.54 -19.90
C ALA A 64 -18.46 3.06 -20.36
N ARG A 65 -18.07 2.84 -21.62
CA ARG A 65 -16.81 3.38 -22.18
C ARG A 65 -16.81 4.91 -22.18
N SER A 66 -17.84 5.54 -22.72
CA SER A 66 -17.97 7.00 -22.67
C SER A 66 -18.01 7.53 -21.23
N SER A 67 -18.63 6.79 -20.30
CA SER A 67 -18.72 7.16 -18.88
C SER A 67 -17.36 7.13 -18.19
N LEU A 68 -16.53 6.14 -18.51
CA LEU A 68 -15.14 6.11 -18.05
C LEU A 68 -14.37 7.28 -18.65
N GLY A 69 -14.52 7.54 -19.95
CA GLY A 69 -13.89 8.68 -20.61
C GLY A 69 -14.23 10.03 -19.97
N MET A 70 -15.49 10.22 -19.61
CA MET A 70 -15.97 11.38 -18.85
C MET A 70 -15.37 11.42 -17.44
N ALA A 71 -15.37 10.29 -16.70
CA ALA A 71 -14.80 10.21 -15.35
C ALA A 71 -13.31 10.55 -15.30
N LEU A 72 -12.53 10.05 -16.25
CA LEU A 72 -11.09 10.31 -16.32
C LEU A 72 -10.80 11.74 -16.76
N SER A 73 -11.56 12.29 -17.71
CA SER A 73 -11.42 13.68 -18.13
C SER A 73 -11.81 14.68 -17.04
N ALA A 74 -12.65 14.25 -16.09
CA ALA A 74 -13.01 15.03 -14.90
C ALA A 74 -11.87 15.18 -13.88
N PHE A 75 -10.76 14.45 -14.02
CA PHE A 75 -9.63 14.60 -13.11
C PHE A 75 -9.06 16.02 -13.21
N ARG A 76 -8.66 16.58 -12.06
CA ARG A 76 -8.01 17.88 -12.05
C ARG A 76 -6.72 17.83 -12.85
N LYS A 77 -6.58 18.73 -13.82
CA LYS A 77 -5.39 18.84 -14.65
C LYS A 77 -4.16 19.17 -13.77
N LEU A 78 -3.09 18.39 -13.91
CA LEU A 78 -1.86 18.59 -13.15
C LEU A 78 -1.03 19.73 -13.76
N GLU A 79 -0.15 20.33 -12.95
CA GLU A 79 0.84 21.34 -13.39
C GLU A 79 0.28 22.60 -14.09
N VAL A 80 -1.00 22.91 -13.88
CA VAL A 80 -1.64 24.17 -14.33
C VAL A 80 -2.18 24.97 -13.14
N GLY A 81 -2.58 26.23 -13.42
CA GLY A 81 -3.27 27.10 -12.47
C GLY A 81 -4.64 26.55 -12.05
N LEU A 82 -5.25 27.18 -11.04
CA LEU A 82 -6.57 26.78 -10.54
C LEU A 82 -7.68 26.92 -11.59
N PRO A 83 -7.80 28.03 -12.35
CA PRO A 83 -8.85 28.18 -13.36
C PRO A 83 -8.83 27.10 -14.44
N GLU A 84 -7.65 26.56 -14.76
CA GLU A 84 -7.44 25.57 -15.83
C GLU A 84 -7.59 24.11 -15.36
N LYS A 85 -7.92 23.86 -14.08
CA LYS A 85 -8.02 22.49 -13.54
C LYS A 85 -9.11 21.66 -14.19
N GLY A 86 -10.16 22.30 -14.72
CA GLY A 86 -11.30 21.65 -15.38
C GLY A 86 -11.23 21.59 -16.90
N ASP A 87 -10.14 22.05 -17.53
CA ASP A 87 -10.02 22.14 -19.00
C ASP A 87 -10.32 20.82 -19.71
N ASN A 88 -9.85 19.69 -19.16
CA ASN A 88 -9.98 18.38 -19.81
C ASN A 88 -11.44 17.93 -19.90
N ILE A 89 -12.22 18.08 -18.83
CA ILE A 89 -13.64 17.74 -18.83
C ILE A 89 -14.46 18.72 -19.65
N GLN A 90 -14.10 20.01 -19.61
CA GLN A 90 -14.75 21.01 -20.46
C GLN A 90 -14.55 20.68 -21.95
N ALA A 91 -13.33 20.31 -22.36
CA ALA A 91 -13.05 19.86 -23.71
C ALA A 91 -13.82 18.59 -24.06
N TYR A 92 -13.81 17.57 -23.19
CA TYR A 92 -14.51 16.32 -23.42
C TYR A 92 -16.02 16.53 -23.63
N LEU A 93 -16.69 17.27 -22.73
CA LEU A 93 -18.13 17.55 -22.86
C LEU A 93 -18.47 18.38 -24.10
N THR A 94 -17.62 19.35 -24.46
CA THR A 94 -17.78 20.14 -25.68
C THR A 94 -17.66 19.27 -26.95
N GLU A 95 -16.72 18.33 -26.97
CA GLU A 95 -16.54 17.36 -28.07
C GLU A 95 -17.75 16.44 -28.24
N LEU A 96 -18.47 16.14 -27.16
CA LEU A 96 -19.73 15.39 -27.15
C LEU A 96 -20.98 16.27 -27.42
N GLY A 97 -20.77 17.52 -27.81
CA GLY A 97 -21.84 18.45 -28.15
C GLY A 97 -22.66 18.97 -26.97
N TYR A 98 -22.18 18.83 -25.73
CA TYR A 98 -22.79 19.45 -24.56
C TYR A 98 -22.45 20.94 -24.49
N SER A 99 -23.36 21.71 -23.90
CA SER A 99 -23.23 23.15 -23.69
C SER A 99 -23.62 23.53 -22.26
N HIS A 100 -23.55 24.83 -21.94
CA HIS A 100 -23.82 25.36 -20.60
C HIS A 100 -23.03 24.66 -19.49
N ILE A 101 -21.75 24.36 -19.77
CA ILE A 101 -20.88 23.64 -18.84
C ILE A 101 -20.63 24.52 -17.60
N LEU A 102 -21.06 24.03 -16.44
CA LEU A 102 -20.76 24.60 -15.14
C LEU A 102 -19.68 23.76 -14.47
N LEU A 103 -18.56 24.40 -14.12
CA LEU A 103 -17.48 23.79 -13.36
C LEU A 103 -17.52 24.33 -11.92
N GLU A 104 -17.79 23.46 -10.95
CA GLU A 104 -17.78 23.82 -9.54
C GLU A 104 -16.55 23.26 -8.83
N GLN A 105 -15.90 24.09 -8.02
CA GLN A 105 -14.74 23.75 -7.17
C GLN A 105 -13.51 23.20 -7.93
N TYR A 106 -13.42 23.40 -9.25
CA TYR A 106 -12.20 23.16 -10.01
C TYR A 106 -11.15 24.25 -9.75
N ASP A 107 -11.59 25.47 -9.54
CA ASP A 107 -10.80 26.69 -9.38
C ASP A 107 -10.41 27.01 -7.92
N VAL A 108 -10.63 26.08 -6.99
CA VAL A 108 -10.25 26.21 -5.58
C VAL A 108 -9.19 25.19 -5.20
N THR A 109 -8.36 25.55 -4.23
CA THR A 109 -7.45 24.58 -3.60
C THR A 109 -8.28 23.58 -2.79
N PRO A 110 -8.19 22.27 -3.08
CA PRO A 110 -9.02 21.30 -2.40
C PRO A 110 -8.77 21.20 -0.89
N ALA A 111 -9.86 21.25 -0.13
CA ALA A 111 -9.94 20.95 1.30
C ALA A 111 -10.71 19.63 1.52
N ILE A 112 -10.82 19.16 2.77
CA ILE A 112 -11.42 17.86 3.12
C ILE A 112 -12.81 17.63 2.51
N ASP A 113 -13.64 18.66 2.43
CA ASP A 113 -15.02 18.65 1.96
C ASP A 113 -15.17 18.93 0.46
N THR A 114 -14.06 19.17 -0.24
CA THR A 114 -14.06 19.52 -1.65
C THR A 114 -14.41 18.31 -2.52
N ILE A 115 -15.30 18.53 -3.48
CA ILE A 115 -15.67 17.57 -4.51
C ILE A 115 -15.92 18.33 -5.81
N ALA A 116 -14.93 18.42 -6.70
CA ALA A 116 -15.13 19.15 -7.96
C ALA A 116 -16.13 18.41 -8.86
N THR A 117 -17.03 19.17 -9.49
CA THR A 117 -18.12 18.62 -10.31
C THR A 117 -18.29 19.46 -11.57
N ALA A 118 -18.43 18.79 -12.71
CA ALA A 118 -18.83 19.40 -13.96
C ALA A 118 -20.26 18.96 -14.29
N ILE A 119 -21.14 19.92 -14.57
CA ILE A 119 -22.51 19.66 -15.01
C ILE A 119 -22.72 20.36 -16.35
N ALA A 120 -23.27 19.65 -17.33
CA ALA A 120 -23.57 20.21 -18.64
C ALA A 120 -24.84 19.60 -19.21
N MET A 121 -25.50 20.30 -20.14
CA MET A 121 -26.72 19.84 -20.78
C MET A 121 -26.59 19.78 -22.31
N LYS A 122 -27.36 18.88 -22.91
CA LYS A 122 -27.58 18.79 -24.36
C LYS A 122 -29.06 18.55 -24.61
N GLN A 123 -29.64 19.28 -25.57
CA GLN A 123 -30.99 18.99 -26.06
C GLN A 123 -30.87 18.02 -27.22
N THR A 124 -31.55 16.88 -27.15
CA THR A 124 -31.44 15.85 -28.20
C THR A 124 -32.74 15.05 -28.33
N PRO A 125 -33.19 14.76 -29.57
CA PRO A 125 -34.35 13.91 -29.79
C PRO A 125 -33.97 12.45 -29.53
N ILE A 126 -34.65 11.81 -28.58
CA ILE A 126 -34.45 10.39 -28.25
C ILE A 126 -35.77 9.67 -28.53
N ASN A 127 -35.74 8.68 -29.43
CA ASN A 127 -36.92 7.92 -29.88
C ASN A 127 -38.07 8.82 -30.38
N GLY A 128 -37.74 9.98 -30.98
CA GLY A 128 -38.72 10.92 -31.53
C GLY A 128 -39.31 11.90 -30.51
N GLU A 129 -38.81 11.94 -29.28
CA GLU A 129 -39.20 12.90 -28.25
C GLU A 129 -38.01 13.77 -27.82
N ASP A 130 -38.24 15.05 -27.55
CA ASP A 130 -37.18 15.95 -27.11
C ASP A 130 -36.85 15.71 -25.63
N TYR A 131 -35.58 15.42 -25.35
CA TYR A 131 -35.05 15.24 -24.00
C TYR A 131 -33.94 16.24 -23.71
N THR A 132 -33.91 16.73 -22.46
CA THR A 132 -32.71 17.31 -21.88
C THR A 132 -31.83 16.18 -21.34
N LEU A 133 -30.65 16.02 -21.90
CA LEU A 133 -29.63 15.09 -21.40
C LEU A 133 -28.64 15.86 -20.53
N LEU A 134 -28.57 15.51 -19.24
CA LEU A 134 -27.69 16.11 -18.26
C LEU A 134 -26.47 15.21 -18.02
N ALA A 135 -25.27 15.70 -18.31
CA ALA A 135 -24.02 15.03 -17.94
C ALA A 135 -23.49 15.57 -16.61
N VAL A 136 -23.17 14.67 -15.69
CA VAL A 136 -22.62 14.96 -14.35
C VAL A 136 -21.32 14.19 -14.18
N ALA A 137 -20.21 14.90 -14.23
CA ALA A 137 -18.88 14.31 -14.08
C ALA A 137 -18.24 14.78 -12.77
N ILE A 138 -17.79 13.83 -11.95
CA ILE A 138 -17.21 14.10 -10.63
C ILE A 138 -15.69 13.87 -10.68
N SER A 139 -14.90 14.84 -10.20
CA SER A 139 -13.44 14.77 -10.26
C SER A 139 -12.86 13.67 -9.36
N GLY A 140 -12.29 12.64 -9.99
CA GLY A 140 -11.74 11.44 -9.35
C GLY A 140 -10.21 11.34 -9.24
N GLY A 141 -9.47 12.43 -9.47
CA GLY A 141 -8.01 12.36 -9.54
C GLY A 141 -7.30 13.66 -9.23
N ALA A 142 -5.98 13.57 -9.00
CA ALA A 142 -5.13 14.66 -8.53
C ALA A 142 -5.60 15.29 -7.20
N TYR A 143 -5.99 14.42 -6.26
CA TYR A 143 -6.45 14.81 -4.94
C TYR A 143 -5.36 15.49 -4.11
N LEU A 144 -5.78 16.40 -3.23
CA LEU A 144 -5.03 16.94 -2.11
C LEU A 144 -5.73 16.52 -0.79
N ASP A 145 -6.14 17.47 0.05
CA ASP A 145 -6.69 17.20 1.37
C ASP A 145 -8.09 16.59 1.34
N GLU A 146 -8.81 16.67 0.22
CA GLU A 146 -10.11 16.00 0.07
C GLU A 146 -10.01 14.48 0.20
N TRP A 147 -8.83 13.90 -0.04
CA TRP A 147 -8.59 12.47 0.16
C TRP A 147 -8.69 12.06 1.64
N GLU A 148 -8.50 12.98 2.58
CA GLU A 148 -8.68 12.75 4.02
C GLU A 148 -10.08 12.21 4.34
N SER A 149 -11.09 12.66 3.60
CA SER A 149 -12.48 12.24 3.80
C SER A 149 -12.72 10.74 3.59
N ASN A 150 -11.80 10.03 2.92
CA ASN A 150 -11.86 8.57 2.77
C ASN A 150 -11.70 7.82 4.10
N PHE A 151 -11.10 8.45 5.11
CA PHE A 151 -10.98 7.87 6.45
C PHE A 151 -12.23 8.15 7.31
N LEU A 152 -13.14 9.02 6.87
CA LEU A 152 -14.37 9.36 7.59
C LEU A 152 -15.47 8.34 7.29
N VAL A 153 -15.27 7.09 7.70
CA VAL A 153 -16.26 6.03 7.53
C VAL A 153 -17.47 6.31 8.41
N GLY A 154 -17.23 6.66 9.68
CA GLY A 154 -18.29 6.92 10.65
C GLY A 154 -19.08 5.66 11.06
N THR A 155 -20.07 5.83 11.94
CA THR A 155 -20.88 4.71 12.46
C THR A 155 -22.27 4.61 11.81
N GLY A 156 -22.56 5.49 10.84
CA GLY A 156 -23.83 5.51 10.11
C GLY A 156 -24.02 4.34 9.13
N ILE A 157 -25.20 4.29 8.50
CA ILE A 157 -25.50 3.30 7.44
C ILE A 157 -24.69 3.58 6.17
N HIS A 158 -24.36 4.83 5.92
CA HIS A 158 -23.50 5.23 4.80
C HIS A 158 -22.16 5.74 5.30
N HIS A 159 -21.13 5.59 4.47
CA HIS A 159 -19.83 6.18 4.71
C HIS A 159 -19.97 7.71 4.80
N GLU A 160 -19.62 8.32 5.94
CA GLU A 160 -19.90 9.73 6.23
C GLU A 160 -19.23 10.70 5.24
N GLY A 161 -17.94 10.49 4.94
CA GLY A 161 -17.20 11.30 3.97
C GLY A 161 -17.83 11.28 2.57
N PHE A 162 -18.19 10.10 2.07
CA PHE A 162 -18.84 9.95 0.76
C PHE A 162 -20.26 10.50 0.75
N LEU A 163 -21.03 10.32 1.83
CA LEU A 163 -22.39 10.87 1.97
C LEU A 163 -22.39 12.39 1.87
N SER A 164 -21.45 13.05 2.55
CA SER A 164 -21.29 14.51 2.51
C SER A 164 -20.99 14.99 1.09
N ALA A 165 -20.04 14.34 0.40
CA ALA A 165 -19.72 14.66 -0.98
C ALA A 165 -20.92 14.42 -1.94
N ALA A 166 -21.65 13.31 -1.76
CA ALA A 166 -22.79 12.95 -2.59
C ALA A 166 -23.95 13.93 -2.42
N THR A 167 -24.18 14.39 -1.19
CA THR A 167 -25.19 15.42 -0.87
C THR A 167 -24.87 16.73 -1.61
N GLN A 168 -23.61 17.16 -1.63
CA GLN A 168 -23.20 18.35 -2.38
C GLN A 168 -23.45 18.19 -3.88
N VAL A 169 -23.08 17.04 -4.46
CA VAL A 169 -23.31 16.77 -5.89
C VAL A 169 -24.81 16.76 -6.22
N TYR A 170 -25.63 16.09 -5.40
CA TYR A 170 -27.09 16.07 -5.55
C TYR A 170 -27.68 17.49 -5.53
N GLN A 171 -27.28 18.32 -4.56
CA GLN A 171 -27.73 19.72 -4.45
C GLN A 171 -27.32 20.56 -5.67
N ARG A 172 -26.13 20.33 -6.24
CA ARG A 172 -25.69 21.01 -7.46
C ARG A 172 -26.51 20.61 -8.68
N ILE A 173 -26.94 19.35 -8.77
CA ILE A 173 -27.85 18.90 -9.83
C ILE A 173 -29.19 19.64 -9.72
N GLU A 174 -29.78 19.70 -8.52
CA GLU A 174 -31.03 20.45 -8.30
C GLU A 174 -30.86 21.94 -8.62
N ALA A 175 -29.76 22.56 -8.18
CA ALA A 175 -29.45 23.96 -8.46
C ALA A 175 -29.28 24.20 -9.97
N TYR A 176 -28.61 23.29 -10.69
CA TYR A 176 -28.42 23.39 -12.14
C TYR A 176 -29.74 23.29 -12.90
N LEU A 177 -30.59 22.31 -12.54
CA LEU A 177 -31.92 22.16 -13.14
C LEU A 177 -32.76 23.43 -12.93
N SER A 178 -32.72 24.01 -11.73
CA SER A 178 -33.41 25.26 -11.41
C SER A 178 -32.84 26.46 -12.16
N LEU A 179 -31.51 26.58 -12.24
CA LEU A 179 -30.82 27.70 -12.90
C LEU A 179 -31.16 27.79 -14.39
N HIS A 180 -31.29 26.63 -15.04
CA HIS A 180 -31.57 26.53 -16.46
C HIS A 180 -33.06 26.30 -16.79
N HIS A 181 -33.95 26.35 -15.80
CA HIS A 181 -35.39 26.15 -15.95
C HIS A 181 -35.75 24.84 -16.68
N ILE A 182 -35.09 23.74 -16.33
CA ILE A 182 -35.30 22.43 -16.94
C ILE A 182 -36.51 21.76 -16.27
N GLU A 183 -37.67 21.83 -16.92
CA GLU A 183 -38.95 21.27 -16.40
C GLU A 183 -39.49 20.10 -17.26
N GLY A 184 -38.82 19.82 -18.39
CA GLY A 184 -39.21 18.79 -19.36
C GLY A 184 -38.66 17.40 -19.09
N LYS A 185 -38.82 16.50 -20.07
CA LYS A 185 -38.26 15.15 -20.01
C LYS A 185 -36.74 15.21 -19.90
N THR A 186 -36.22 14.68 -18.80
CA THR A 186 -34.80 14.77 -18.46
C THR A 186 -34.21 13.39 -18.28
N LYS A 187 -33.02 13.18 -18.84
CA LYS A 187 -32.18 12.00 -18.61
C LYS A 187 -30.90 12.46 -17.92
N ILE A 188 -30.50 11.76 -16.85
CA ILE A 188 -29.30 12.10 -16.07
C ILE A 188 -28.23 11.04 -16.30
N TRP A 189 -27.06 11.46 -16.73
CA TRP A 189 -25.87 10.63 -16.91
C TRP A 189 -24.80 11.04 -15.90
N ILE A 190 -24.51 10.16 -14.93
CA ILE A 190 -23.60 10.46 -13.82
C ILE A 190 -22.48 9.43 -13.74
N THR A 191 -21.24 9.89 -13.50
CA THR A 191 -20.06 9.03 -13.45
C THR A 191 -19.00 9.54 -12.47
N GLY A 192 -18.11 8.63 -12.08
CA GLY A 192 -16.92 8.93 -11.30
C GLY A 192 -15.94 7.76 -11.25
N TYR A 193 -14.72 8.04 -10.80
CA TYR A 193 -13.66 7.06 -10.58
C TYR A 193 -13.19 7.10 -9.11
N SER A 194 -12.96 5.93 -8.48
CA SER A 194 -12.46 5.84 -7.10
C SER A 194 -13.35 6.59 -6.09
N ARG A 195 -12.82 7.53 -5.28
CA ARG A 195 -13.65 8.35 -4.37
C ARG A 195 -14.79 9.10 -5.09
N ALA A 196 -14.56 9.56 -6.33
CA ALA A 196 -15.62 10.19 -7.12
C ALA A 196 -16.69 9.18 -7.57
N ALA A 197 -16.30 7.91 -7.78
CA ALA A 197 -17.23 6.83 -8.08
C ALA A 197 -18.17 6.56 -6.90
N ALA A 198 -17.64 6.53 -5.66
CA ALA A 198 -18.48 6.42 -4.46
C ALA A 198 -19.47 7.58 -4.32
N THR A 199 -19.01 8.80 -4.61
CA THR A 199 -19.86 9.99 -4.62
C THR A 199 -20.97 9.87 -5.68
N ALA A 200 -20.63 9.45 -6.91
CA ALA A 200 -21.59 9.24 -8.00
C ALA A 200 -22.61 8.14 -7.67
N ASN A 201 -22.15 7.02 -7.10
CA ASN A 201 -22.97 5.89 -6.70
C ASN A 201 -24.04 6.31 -5.67
N MET A 202 -23.64 7.03 -4.63
CA MET A 202 -24.57 7.52 -3.61
C MET A 202 -25.48 8.65 -4.12
N ALA A 203 -24.97 9.58 -4.94
CA ALA A 203 -25.78 10.64 -5.53
C ALA A 203 -26.85 10.06 -6.48
N ALA A 204 -26.51 9.01 -7.23
CA ALA A 204 -27.46 8.27 -8.06
C ALA A 204 -28.57 7.61 -7.22
N ALA A 205 -28.24 7.04 -6.06
CA ALA A 205 -29.24 6.53 -5.13
C ALA A 205 -30.17 7.65 -4.61
N MET A 206 -29.62 8.82 -4.24
CA MET A 206 -30.41 9.99 -3.83
C MET A 206 -31.36 10.47 -4.94
N ILE A 207 -30.91 10.49 -6.21
CA ILE A 207 -31.74 10.84 -7.37
C ILE A 207 -32.96 9.93 -7.50
N LEU A 208 -32.78 8.61 -7.28
CA LEU A 208 -33.87 7.64 -7.36
C LEU A 208 -34.81 7.74 -6.16
N ASP A 209 -34.27 7.88 -4.95
CA ASP A 209 -35.06 8.00 -3.72
C ASP A 209 -35.90 9.29 -3.70
N SER A 210 -35.34 10.41 -4.18
CA SER A 210 -36.06 11.68 -4.30
C SER A 210 -36.99 11.77 -5.50
N LYS A 211 -36.88 10.80 -6.43
CA LYS A 211 -37.60 10.76 -7.72
C LYS A 211 -37.26 11.94 -8.63
N LEU A 212 -36.05 12.50 -8.49
CA LEU A 212 -35.55 13.52 -9.41
C LEU A 212 -35.43 12.98 -10.84
N ALA A 213 -35.13 11.69 -11.00
CA ALA A 213 -35.27 10.95 -12.24
C ALA A 213 -35.82 9.54 -11.97
N ALA A 214 -36.54 8.96 -12.92
CA ALA A 214 -36.89 7.54 -12.89
C ALA A 214 -35.67 6.69 -13.25
N ALA A 215 -35.62 5.44 -12.77
CA ALA A 215 -34.52 4.51 -13.06
C ALA A 215 -34.23 4.37 -14.57
N ARG A 216 -35.28 4.32 -15.40
CA ARG A 216 -35.14 4.26 -16.87
C ARG A 216 -34.49 5.49 -17.51
N ASP A 217 -34.44 6.61 -16.79
CA ASP A 217 -33.92 7.90 -17.25
C ASP A 217 -32.63 8.29 -16.51
N LEU A 218 -32.11 7.42 -15.63
CA LEU A 218 -30.83 7.58 -14.93
C LEU A 218 -29.79 6.61 -15.49
N TYR A 219 -28.59 7.09 -15.75
CA TYR A 219 -27.47 6.31 -16.26
C TYR A 219 -26.27 6.53 -15.36
N ALA A 220 -26.13 5.70 -14.33
CA ALA A 220 -25.03 5.79 -13.37
C ALA A 220 -24.01 4.67 -13.63
N TYR A 221 -22.82 5.06 -14.10
CA TYR A 221 -21.70 4.15 -14.31
C TYR A 221 -20.53 4.61 -13.46
N THR A 222 -20.02 3.73 -12.61
CA THR A 222 -18.97 4.08 -11.65
C THR A 222 -17.82 3.08 -11.73
N PHE A 223 -16.60 3.54 -11.47
CA PHE A 223 -15.37 2.78 -11.72
C PHE A 223 -14.47 2.76 -10.50
N ALA A 224 -13.90 1.59 -10.19
CA ALA A 224 -13.07 1.42 -9.00
C ALA A 224 -13.77 1.90 -7.71
N THR A 225 -15.09 1.70 -7.67
CA THR A 225 -15.99 2.24 -6.64
C THR A 225 -15.69 1.59 -5.29
N PRO A 226 -15.30 2.33 -4.24
CA PRO A 226 -15.20 1.78 -2.89
C PRO A 226 -16.58 1.42 -2.35
N ASN A 227 -16.64 0.59 -1.31
CA ASN A 227 -17.90 0.30 -0.64
C ASN A 227 -18.42 1.58 0.04
N VAL A 228 -19.73 1.83 -0.05
CA VAL A 228 -20.32 3.12 0.38
C VAL A 228 -21.40 2.98 1.44
N THR A 229 -22.04 1.81 1.56
CA THR A 229 -23.22 1.67 2.41
C THR A 229 -23.41 0.28 2.99
N ARG A 230 -24.08 0.23 4.15
CA ARG A 230 -24.62 -0.96 4.80
C ARG A 230 -26.15 -1.09 4.63
N ASP A 231 -26.75 -0.31 3.74
CA ASP A 231 -28.20 -0.36 3.52
C ASP A 231 -28.58 -1.73 2.94
N PRO A 232 -29.50 -2.50 3.57
CA PRO A 232 -29.93 -3.79 3.04
C PRO A 232 -30.61 -3.70 1.67
N ARG A 233 -31.08 -2.52 1.26
CA ARG A 233 -31.67 -2.24 -0.05
C ARG A 233 -30.63 -1.88 -1.11
N ALA A 234 -29.33 -1.97 -0.82
CA ALA A 234 -28.30 -1.48 -1.73
C ALA A 234 -28.39 -2.09 -3.14
N ALA A 235 -28.83 -3.34 -3.26
CA ALA A 235 -29.06 -4.01 -4.54
C ALA A 235 -30.32 -3.53 -5.30
N ASP A 236 -31.24 -2.81 -4.65
CA ASP A 236 -32.55 -2.40 -5.22
C ASP A 236 -32.47 -1.15 -6.13
N TYR A 237 -31.27 -0.79 -6.59
CA TYR A 237 -30.99 0.40 -7.41
C TYR A 237 -30.56 0.02 -8.84
N PRO A 238 -31.50 -0.36 -9.73
CA PRO A 238 -31.21 -1.05 -11.00
C PRO A 238 -30.51 -0.19 -12.07
N ALA A 239 -30.44 1.13 -11.89
CA ALA A 239 -29.82 2.08 -12.82
C ALA A 239 -28.37 2.43 -12.48
N ILE A 240 -27.80 1.76 -11.47
CA ILE A 240 -26.45 1.99 -10.98
C ILE A 240 -25.59 0.77 -11.28
N PHE A 241 -24.51 0.98 -12.04
CA PHE A 241 -23.57 -0.05 -12.44
C PHE A 241 -22.16 0.29 -11.93
N ASN A 242 -21.58 -0.60 -11.15
CA ASN A 242 -20.21 -0.47 -10.65
C ASN A 242 -19.31 -1.42 -11.44
N ILE A 243 -18.19 -0.92 -11.96
CA ILE A 243 -17.17 -1.73 -12.61
C ILE A 243 -15.92 -1.67 -11.76
N VAL A 244 -15.50 -2.82 -11.24
CA VAL A 244 -14.42 -2.94 -10.25
C VAL A 244 -13.42 -4.02 -10.68
N GLY A 245 -12.14 -3.82 -10.36
CA GLY A 245 -11.11 -4.84 -10.54
C GLY A 245 -11.22 -5.91 -9.45
N ALA A 246 -11.01 -7.17 -9.80
CA ALA A 246 -11.11 -8.26 -8.83
C ALA A 246 -10.13 -8.09 -7.64
N PHE A 247 -8.89 -7.68 -7.89
CA PHE A 247 -7.91 -7.38 -6.82
C PHE A 247 -7.62 -5.89 -6.69
N ASP A 248 -8.53 -5.03 -7.15
CA ASP A 248 -8.43 -3.60 -6.81
C ASP A 248 -8.69 -3.43 -5.30
N PRO A 249 -7.74 -2.86 -4.53
CA PRO A 249 -7.89 -2.73 -3.09
C PRO A 249 -9.00 -1.75 -2.68
N VAL A 250 -9.33 -0.75 -3.51
CA VAL A 250 -10.27 0.32 -3.13
C VAL A 250 -11.73 -0.16 -3.09
N PRO A 251 -12.22 -0.94 -4.07
CA PRO A 251 -13.52 -1.61 -3.99
C PRO A 251 -13.73 -2.57 -2.83
N SER A 252 -12.66 -2.96 -2.12
CA SER A 252 -12.74 -3.85 -0.97
C SER A 252 -12.87 -3.12 0.36
N ILE A 253 -12.86 -1.78 0.38
CA ILE A 253 -12.93 -0.96 1.60
C ILE A 253 -14.05 0.09 1.55
N PRO A 254 -14.70 0.43 2.69
CA PRO A 254 -14.65 -0.30 3.97
C PRO A 254 -15.10 -1.76 3.83
N PHE A 255 -14.71 -2.63 4.76
CA PHE A 255 -14.84 -4.09 4.55
C PHE A 255 -16.29 -4.57 4.50
N GLU A 256 -16.57 -5.55 3.63
CA GLU A 256 -17.86 -6.27 3.60
C GLU A 256 -18.18 -6.95 4.93
N ALA A 257 -17.15 -7.37 5.67
CA ALA A 257 -17.29 -7.93 7.02
C ALA A 257 -17.94 -6.95 8.03
N TRP A 258 -17.89 -5.64 7.76
CA TRP A 258 -18.58 -4.61 8.55
C TRP A 258 -19.98 -4.27 8.00
N GLY A 259 -20.43 -5.01 6.98
CA GLY A 259 -21.70 -4.85 6.29
C GLY A 259 -21.68 -3.90 5.10
N PHE A 260 -20.52 -3.38 4.69
CA PHE A 260 -20.43 -2.39 3.62
C PHE A 260 -20.44 -3.03 2.21
N GLY A 261 -21.13 -2.38 1.28
CA GLY A 261 -21.19 -2.71 -0.15
C GLY A 261 -21.50 -1.48 -1.00
N HIS A 262 -21.89 -1.71 -2.26
CA HIS A 262 -22.26 -0.67 -3.24
C HIS A 262 -23.76 -0.60 -3.45
N PHE A 263 -24.29 0.57 -3.83
CA PHE A 263 -25.61 0.60 -4.46
C PHE A 263 -25.54 0.05 -5.90
N GLY A 264 -26.56 -0.70 -6.33
CA GLY A 264 -26.71 -1.24 -7.68
C GLY A 264 -25.92 -2.51 -7.96
N GLU A 265 -25.75 -2.82 -9.25
CA GLU A 265 -25.12 -4.05 -9.74
C GLU A 265 -23.61 -3.84 -9.92
N THR A 266 -22.81 -4.78 -9.41
CA THR A 266 -21.34 -4.72 -9.48
C THR A 266 -20.78 -5.79 -10.42
N TYR A 267 -20.01 -5.35 -11.41
CA TYR A 267 -19.31 -6.19 -12.39
C TYR A 267 -17.81 -6.18 -12.14
N TYR A 268 -17.21 -7.38 -12.15
CA TYR A 268 -15.80 -7.57 -11.85
C TYR A 268 -14.98 -7.76 -13.13
N LEU A 269 -13.88 -7.04 -13.26
CA LEU A 269 -12.83 -7.36 -14.22
C LEU A 269 -12.12 -8.64 -13.77
N PRO A 270 -11.79 -9.55 -14.69
CA PRO A 270 -11.22 -10.86 -14.35
C PRO A 270 -9.79 -10.72 -13.83
N ALA A 271 -9.34 -11.72 -13.07
CA ALA A 271 -7.97 -11.83 -12.59
C ALA A 271 -7.45 -13.26 -12.77
N ILE A 272 -6.13 -13.44 -12.78
CA ILE A 272 -5.51 -14.75 -13.01
C ILE A 272 -5.83 -15.75 -11.89
N GLU A 273 -6.06 -15.24 -10.68
CA GLU A 273 -6.39 -16.00 -9.49
C GLU A 273 -7.80 -16.57 -9.56
N THR A 274 -8.73 -15.91 -10.26
CA THR A 274 -10.15 -16.31 -10.33
C THR A 274 -10.54 -16.91 -11.68
N ASN A 275 -9.73 -16.76 -12.72
CA ASN A 275 -10.13 -17.17 -14.07
C ASN A 275 -9.05 -17.99 -14.78
N SER A 276 -9.36 -19.24 -15.12
CA SER A 276 -8.46 -20.12 -15.86
C SER A 276 -8.28 -19.72 -17.33
N ASP A 277 -9.22 -18.95 -17.88
CA ASP A 277 -9.15 -18.33 -19.20
C ASP A 277 -8.55 -16.91 -19.19
N TYR A 278 -8.01 -16.45 -18.04
CA TYR A 278 -7.51 -15.08 -17.87
C TYR A 278 -6.49 -14.68 -18.95
N ALA A 279 -5.56 -15.55 -19.31
CA ALA A 279 -4.56 -15.24 -20.34
C ALA A 279 -5.21 -14.93 -21.71
N GLN A 280 -6.28 -15.63 -22.07
CA GLN A 280 -7.05 -15.36 -23.28
C GLN A 280 -7.79 -14.02 -23.16
N ARG A 281 -8.39 -13.74 -21.99
CA ARG A 281 -9.10 -12.48 -21.75
C ARG A 281 -8.18 -11.26 -21.68
N ALA A 282 -6.98 -11.42 -21.14
CA ALA A 282 -6.01 -10.35 -21.01
C ALA A 282 -5.29 -10.04 -22.35
N ALA A 283 -5.31 -10.94 -23.33
CA ALA A 283 -4.61 -10.74 -24.60
C ALA A 283 -5.04 -9.46 -25.37
N PRO A 284 -6.34 -9.21 -25.65
CA PRO A 284 -6.77 -7.95 -26.28
C PRO A 284 -6.56 -6.73 -25.38
N VAL A 285 -6.58 -6.90 -24.06
CA VAL A 285 -6.33 -5.84 -23.07
C VAL A 285 -4.88 -5.40 -23.09
N LYS A 286 -3.94 -6.34 -23.18
CA LYS A 286 -2.50 -6.06 -23.34
C LYS A 286 -2.24 -5.19 -24.57
N GLU A 287 -2.90 -5.51 -25.67
CA GLU A 287 -2.79 -4.71 -26.89
C GLU A 287 -3.38 -3.30 -26.71
N ALA A 288 -4.61 -3.19 -26.19
CA ALA A 288 -5.24 -1.90 -25.94
C ALA A 288 -4.40 -1.04 -24.98
N TYR A 289 -3.93 -1.62 -23.88
CA TYR A 289 -3.09 -0.95 -22.90
C TYR A 289 -1.78 -0.45 -23.51
N ARG A 290 -1.13 -1.27 -24.37
CA ARG A 290 0.07 -0.87 -25.09
C ARG A 290 -0.19 0.29 -26.05
N GLN A 291 -1.33 0.30 -26.74
CA GLN A 291 -1.71 1.41 -27.63
C GLN A 291 -2.00 2.70 -26.84
N ILE A 292 -2.68 2.58 -25.70
CA ILE A 292 -3.01 3.72 -24.83
C ILE A 292 -1.77 4.29 -24.15
N THR A 293 -0.88 3.43 -23.67
CA THR A 293 0.18 3.83 -22.73
C THR A 293 1.60 3.76 -23.30
N GLY A 294 1.82 3.02 -24.39
CA GLY A 294 3.14 2.68 -24.91
C GLY A 294 3.91 1.67 -24.07
N SER A 295 3.32 1.13 -23.00
CA SER A 295 3.94 0.17 -22.08
C SER A 295 3.23 -1.18 -22.12
N GLU A 296 3.92 -2.25 -21.74
CA GLU A 296 3.30 -3.57 -21.59
C GLU A 296 2.36 -3.61 -20.36
N TYR A 297 1.23 -4.31 -20.50
CA TYR A 297 0.32 -4.60 -19.38
C TYR A 297 0.81 -5.83 -18.61
N TRP A 298 0.75 -5.76 -17.28
CA TRP A 298 1.19 -6.82 -16.39
C TRP A 298 0.13 -7.06 -15.30
N ALA A 299 0.12 -8.26 -14.73
CA ALA A 299 -0.62 -8.58 -13.52
C ALA A 299 0.41 -8.78 -12.39
N ASN A 300 0.00 -8.63 -11.12
CA ASN A 300 0.90 -8.89 -9.99
C ASN A 300 0.24 -9.71 -8.87
N PRO A 301 0.12 -11.03 -9.04
CA PRO A 301 -0.53 -11.91 -8.06
C PRO A 301 0.13 -11.94 -6.69
N SER A 302 1.46 -11.75 -6.66
CA SER A 302 2.23 -11.55 -5.44
C SER A 302 1.78 -10.32 -4.63
N ASP A 303 1.64 -9.17 -5.29
CA ASP A 303 1.16 -7.96 -4.63
C ASP A 303 -0.32 -8.10 -4.20
N ASN A 304 -1.13 -8.83 -4.99
CA ASN A 304 -2.51 -9.17 -4.64
C ASN A 304 -2.57 -10.07 -3.39
N LEU A 305 -1.66 -11.03 -3.25
CA LEU A 305 -1.50 -11.86 -2.05
C LEU A 305 -1.14 -11.01 -0.82
N LEU A 306 -0.18 -10.10 -0.97
CA LEU A 306 0.22 -9.17 0.07
C LEU A 306 -0.95 -8.30 0.55
N LEU A 307 -1.67 -7.66 -0.39
CA LEU A 307 -2.81 -6.81 -0.06
C LEU A 307 -3.92 -7.58 0.64
N GLN A 308 -4.19 -8.80 0.19
CA GLN A 308 -5.19 -9.66 0.82
C GLN A 308 -4.78 -10.02 2.27
N LYS A 309 -3.51 -10.35 2.52
CA LYS A 309 -3.01 -10.61 3.88
C LYS A 309 -3.12 -9.38 4.77
N LEU A 310 -2.72 -8.21 4.26
CA LEU A 310 -2.83 -6.94 4.98
C LEU A 310 -4.29 -6.63 5.34
N PHE A 311 -5.22 -6.78 4.41
CA PHE A 311 -6.64 -6.53 4.67
C PHE A 311 -7.25 -7.56 5.61
N SER A 312 -6.84 -8.83 5.52
CA SER A 312 -7.26 -9.87 6.47
C SER A 312 -6.82 -9.54 7.88
N LEU A 313 -5.58 -9.10 8.04
CA LEU A 313 -5.01 -8.71 9.33
C LEU A 313 -5.70 -7.46 9.89
N LEU A 314 -5.94 -6.44 9.05
CA LEU A 314 -6.72 -5.27 9.44
C LEU A 314 -8.15 -5.64 9.87
N ALA A 315 -8.78 -6.62 9.19
CA ALA A 315 -10.11 -7.10 9.56
C ALA A 315 -10.14 -8.00 10.81
N VAL A 316 -8.99 -8.52 11.25
CA VAL A 316 -8.83 -9.17 12.56
C VAL A 316 -8.67 -8.11 13.64
N MET A 317 -7.78 -7.14 13.42
CA MET A 317 -7.51 -6.05 14.37
C MET A 317 -8.72 -5.13 14.61
N ILE A 318 -9.54 -4.92 13.57
CA ILE A 318 -10.67 -4.01 13.58
C ILE A 318 -11.95 -4.82 13.47
N THR A 319 -12.64 -4.95 14.60
CA THR A 319 -13.75 -5.90 14.76
C THR A 319 -14.99 -5.51 13.96
N ASP A 320 -15.35 -4.22 14.01
CA ASP A 320 -16.50 -3.65 13.31
C ASP A 320 -16.28 -2.15 13.02
N VAL A 321 -17.30 -1.51 12.47
CA VAL A 321 -17.22 -0.09 12.11
C VAL A 321 -17.21 0.82 13.34
N GLU A 322 -17.84 0.40 14.44
CA GLU A 322 -17.85 1.12 15.71
C GLU A 322 -16.44 1.14 16.33
N ASP A 323 -15.74 0.01 16.32
CA ASP A 323 -14.33 -0.13 16.73
C ASP A 323 -13.40 0.70 15.84
N TYR A 324 -13.61 0.67 14.51
CA TYR A 324 -12.89 1.54 13.57
C TYR A 324 -13.05 3.01 13.91
N ALA A 325 -14.30 3.48 14.02
CA ALA A 325 -14.63 4.88 14.23
C ALA A 325 -14.12 5.40 15.58
N ALA A 326 -14.14 4.56 16.62
CA ALA A 326 -13.69 4.92 17.95
C ALA A 326 -12.16 4.99 18.06
N HIS A 327 -11.44 4.04 17.46
CA HIS A 327 -10.02 3.81 17.76
C HIS A 327 -9.07 4.10 16.59
N PHE A 328 -9.47 3.80 15.35
CA PHE A 328 -8.59 3.85 14.18
C PHE A 328 -8.82 5.10 13.32
N GLN A 329 -10.07 5.51 13.11
CA GLN A 329 -10.39 6.71 12.33
C GLN A 329 -9.70 7.98 12.86
N PRO A 330 -9.73 8.30 14.18
CA PRO A 330 -9.06 9.51 14.69
C PRO A 330 -7.54 9.46 14.46
N LEU A 331 -6.95 8.27 14.56
CA LEU A 331 -5.53 8.05 14.33
C LEU A 331 -5.16 8.28 12.87
N LEU A 332 -5.92 7.74 11.92
CA LEU A 332 -5.67 7.89 10.48
C LEU A 332 -5.85 9.34 10.04
N ILE A 333 -6.90 10.01 10.53
CA ILE A 333 -7.12 11.44 10.31
C ILE A 333 -5.95 12.28 10.85
N GLN A 334 -5.49 11.99 12.08
CA GLN A 334 -4.35 12.70 12.64
C GLN A 334 -3.06 12.44 11.87
N ALA A 335 -2.81 11.19 11.47
CA ALA A 335 -1.66 10.83 10.64
C ALA A 335 -1.69 11.57 9.29
N TRP A 336 -2.85 11.70 8.66
CA TRP A 336 -3.01 12.48 7.43
C TRP A 336 -2.70 13.98 7.63
N LYS A 337 -3.14 14.58 8.74
CA LYS A 337 -2.82 15.98 9.08
C LYS A 337 -1.32 16.17 9.31
N ASP A 338 -0.68 15.17 9.92
CA ASP A 338 0.76 15.16 10.18
C ASP A 338 1.61 14.64 9.01
N LYS A 339 1.03 14.39 7.83
CA LYS A 339 1.72 13.79 6.66
C LYS A 339 3.00 14.50 6.22
N GLN A 340 3.11 15.80 6.49
CA GLN A 340 4.32 16.58 6.17
C GLN A 340 5.40 16.52 7.25
N SER A 341 5.18 15.80 8.36
CA SER A 341 6.11 15.70 9.48
C SER A 341 6.10 14.30 10.09
N ALA A 342 7.07 13.49 9.67
CA ALA A 342 7.27 12.15 10.21
C ALA A 342 7.39 12.15 11.74
N VAL A 343 8.03 13.17 12.34
CA VAL A 343 8.14 13.30 13.81
C VAL A 343 6.78 13.50 14.47
N ARG A 344 5.94 14.40 13.94
CA ARG A 344 4.59 14.61 14.49
C ARG A 344 3.72 13.38 14.32
N MET A 345 3.80 12.72 13.16
CA MET A 345 3.09 11.47 12.90
C MET A 345 3.49 10.37 13.90
N LEU A 346 4.80 10.17 14.13
CA LEU A 346 5.31 9.20 15.09
C LEU A 346 4.91 9.52 16.54
N VAL A 347 4.99 10.80 16.94
CA VAL A 347 4.53 11.23 18.27
C VAL A 347 3.02 11.04 18.39
N GLY A 348 2.25 11.41 17.38
CA GLY A 348 0.80 11.21 17.30
C GLY A 348 0.42 9.75 17.49
N PHE A 349 0.99 8.87 16.68
CA PHE A 349 0.79 7.42 16.76
C PHE A 349 1.18 6.86 18.13
N GLY A 350 2.36 7.21 18.65
CA GLY A 350 2.80 6.77 19.98
C GLY A 350 1.88 7.27 21.09
N THR A 351 1.39 8.51 21.02
CA THR A 351 0.44 9.04 22.00
C THR A 351 -0.93 8.37 21.90
N ALA A 352 -1.39 8.02 20.70
CA ALA A 352 -2.62 7.27 20.49
C ALA A 352 -2.53 5.88 21.16
N ILE A 353 -1.46 5.12 20.88
CA ILE A 353 -1.21 3.81 21.53
C ILE A 353 -1.13 3.93 23.07
N ILE A 354 -0.53 5.01 23.58
CA ILE A 354 -0.42 5.22 25.03
C ILE A 354 -1.77 5.56 25.67
N ARG A 355 -2.67 6.22 24.93
CA ARG A 355 -3.96 6.67 25.46
C ARG A 355 -5.08 5.66 25.26
N ASP A 356 -4.94 4.81 24.25
CA ASP A 356 -5.95 3.86 23.84
C ASP A 356 -5.50 2.43 24.19
N ALA A 357 -6.11 1.87 25.23
CA ALA A 357 -5.79 0.52 25.69
C ALA A 357 -6.26 -0.56 24.71
N ARG A 358 -7.35 -0.31 23.97
CA ARG A 358 -7.91 -1.21 22.95
C ARG A 358 -6.92 -1.31 21.78
N LEU A 359 -6.51 -0.17 21.24
CA LEU A 359 -5.55 -0.11 20.12
C LEU A 359 -4.17 -0.67 20.51
N ARG A 360 -3.71 -0.45 21.76
CA ARG A 360 -2.47 -1.06 22.25
C ARG A 360 -2.56 -2.58 22.34
N GLY A 361 -3.65 -3.10 22.91
CA GLY A 361 -3.83 -4.55 23.08
C GLY A 361 -3.82 -5.29 21.75
N GLU A 362 -4.52 -4.74 20.75
CA GLU A 362 -4.54 -5.31 19.40
C GLU A 362 -3.17 -5.26 18.72
N LEU A 363 -2.50 -4.12 18.77
CA LEU A 363 -1.16 -4.02 18.21
C LEU A 363 -0.24 -5.04 18.88
N GLU A 364 -0.20 -5.11 20.22
CA GLU A 364 0.63 -6.06 20.96
C GLU A 364 0.32 -7.53 20.61
N GLY A 365 -0.94 -7.88 20.40
CA GLY A 365 -1.36 -9.24 20.02
C GLY A 365 -0.97 -9.63 18.60
N GLU A 366 -1.07 -8.68 17.65
CA GLU A 366 -0.88 -8.92 16.22
C GLU A 366 0.50 -8.46 15.70
N LEU A 367 1.41 -8.04 16.59
CA LEU A 367 2.74 -7.52 16.24
C LEU A 367 3.55 -8.52 15.40
N ASP A 368 3.52 -9.80 15.75
CA ASP A 368 4.28 -10.85 15.08
C ASP A 368 3.75 -11.10 13.66
N ASP A 369 2.43 -11.05 13.47
CA ASP A 369 1.76 -11.23 12.18
C ASP A 369 1.95 -10.01 11.28
N LEU A 370 1.81 -8.79 11.83
CA LEU A 370 2.16 -7.54 11.14
C LEU A 370 3.62 -7.58 10.66
N TRP A 371 4.53 -7.97 11.55
CA TRP A 371 5.95 -8.08 11.22
C TRP A 371 6.21 -9.13 10.12
N ALA A 372 5.52 -10.27 10.15
CA ALA A 372 5.63 -11.30 9.13
C ALA A 372 5.18 -10.78 7.75
N VAL A 373 4.02 -10.11 7.67
CA VAL A 373 3.54 -9.48 6.42
C VAL A 373 4.57 -8.48 5.86
N PHE A 374 5.06 -7.57 6.69
CA PHE A 374 6.03 -6.55 6.23
C PHE A 374 7.39 -7.14 5.85
N SER A 375 7.90 -8.12 6.61
CA SER A 375 9.19 -8.74 6.34
C SER A 375 9.16 -9.61 5.09
N ASN A 376 8.06 -10.35 4.86
CA ASN A 376 7.86 -11.15 3.65
C ASN A 376 7.70 -10.25 2.42
N MET A 377 6.94 -9.15 2.51
CA MET A 377 6.88 -8.13 1.46
C MET A 377 8.27 -7.60 1.09
N GLY A 378 9.08 -7.24 2.09
CA GLY A 378 10.42 -6.72 1.87
C GLY A 378 11.32 -7.72 1.14
N GLN A 379 11.24 -9.00 1.50
CA GLN A 379 11.94 -10.08 0.81
C GLN A 379 11.45 -10.22 -0.63
N GLU A 380 10.14 -10.24 -0.85
CA GLU A 380 9.55 -10.43 -2.16
C GLU A 380 9.87 -9.29 -3.14
N VAL A 381 9.76 -8.03 -2.71
CA VAL A 381 10.17 -6.87 -3.53
C VAL A 381 11.66 -6.95 -3.90
N MET A 382 12.53 -7.40 -2.98
CA MET A 382 13.95 -7.61 -3.26
C MET A 382 14.16 -8.75 -4.28
N GLU A 383 13.44 -9.85 -4.15
CA GLU A 383 13.53 -10.99 -5.07
C GLU A 383 13.03 -10.62 -6.47
N GLN A 384 11.87 -9.97 -6.57
CA GLN A 384 11.27 -9.53 -7.82
C GLN A 384 12.13 -8.48 -8.54
N SER A 385 12.73 -7.54 -7.80
CA SER A 385 13.65 -6.55 -8.38
C SER A 385 14.99 -7.13 -8.84
N SER A 386 15.37 -8.34 -8.39
CA SER A 386 16.67 -8.99 -8.67
C SER A 386 16.73 -9.85 -9.95
N GLN A 387 15.81 -9.66 -10.91
CA GLN A 387 15.64 -10.44 -12.15
C GLN A 387 15.19 -11.91 -11.99
N ARG A 388 14.97 -12.42 -10.76
CA ARG A 388 14.38 -13.76 -10.55
C ARG A 388 12.85 -13.81 -10.67
N GLY A 389 12.16 -12.68 -10.57
CA GLY A 389 10.70 -12.55 -10.73
C GLY A 389 10.27 -12.09 -12.13
N ALA A 390 10.83 -12.67 -13.19
CA ALA A 390 10.58 -12.23 -14.56
C ALA A 390 9.08 -12.33 -14.94
N GLY A 391 8.39 -11.18 -15.05
CA GLY A 391 7.05 -11.08 -15.64
C GLY A 391 5.98 -10.35 -14.79
N TYR A 392 6.12 -10.32 -13.47
CA TYR A 392 5.11 -9.74 -12.56
C TYR A 392 5.48 -8.35 -12.01
N TRP A 393 6.76 -7.99 -12.06
CA TRP A 393 7.24 -6.69 -11.61
C TRP A 393 7.55 -5.75 -12.78
N ASN A 394 6.96 -4.56 -12.76
CA ASN A 394 7.31 -3.51 -13.71
C ASN A 394 8.39 -2.60 -13.14
N THR A 395 9.61 -2.74 -13.68
CA THR A 395 10.79 -1.93 -13.30
C THR A 395 10.68 -0.45 -13.65
N GLN A 396 9.78 -0.08 -14.55
CA GLN A 396 9.49 1.31 -14.93
C GLN A 396 8.41 1.96 -14.05
N ALA A 397 7.61 1.15 -13.36
CA ALA A 397 6.59 1.59 -12.41
C ALA A 397 7.18 1.87 -11.02
N SER A 398 6.51 2.73 -10.25
CA SER A 398 6.86 2.93 -8.83
C SER A 398 6.46 1.72 -7.96
N LEU A 399 6.98 1.61 -6.74
CA LEU A 399 6.53 0.57 -5.80
C LEU A 399 5.02 0.65 -5.57
N LEU A 400 4.50 1.85 -5.30
CA LEU A 400 3.07 2.06 -5.08
C LEU A 400 2.25 1.66 -6.32
N GLU A 401 2.75 1.95 -7.51
CA GLU A 401 2.09 1.59 -8.77
C GLU A 401 2.12 0.09 -9.06
N ASN A 402 3.16 -0.63 -8.63
CA ASN A 402 3.15 -2.10 -8.71
C ASN A 402 2.11 -2.67 -7.74
N VAL A 403 2.14 -2.23 -6.47
CA VAL A 403 1.26 -2.76 -5.41
C VAL A 403 -0.20 -2.43 -5.65
N THR A 404 -0.50 -1.24 -6.18
CA THR A 404 -1.88 -0.78 -6.41
C THR A 404 -2.25 -0.75 -7.89
N HIS A 405 -1.53 -1.50 -8.74
CA HIS A 405 -1.69 -1.49 -10.20
C HIS A 405 -3.14 -1.63 -10.64
N GLU A 406 -3.87 -2.55 -10.03
CA GLU A 406 -5.27 -2.85 -10.33
C GLU A 406 -6.20 -1.65 -10.12
N HIS A 407 -5.81 -0.69 -9.27
CA HIS A 407 -6.56 0.55 -9.05
C HIS A 407 -6.27 1.65 -10.08
N TYR A 408 -5.29 1.47 -10.98
CA TYR A 408 -4.91 2.55 -11.91
C TYR A 408 -5.89 2.66 -13.08
N PRO A 409 -6.33 3.88 -13.44
CA PRO A 409 -7.38 4.08 -14.44
C PRO A 409 -7.04 3.60 -15.85
N LYS A 410 -5.74 3.52 -16.19
CA LYS A 410 -5.25 2.97 -17.45
C LYS A 410 -5.60 1.48 -17.64
N GLY A 411 -5.66 0.71 -16.55
CA GLY A 411 -6.08 -0.70 -16.58
C GLY A 411 -7.57 -0.80 -16.93
N TYR A 412 -8.41 -0.07 -16.20
CA TYR A 412 -9.85 0.02 -16.50
C TYR A 412 -10.13 0.50 -17.93
N LEU A 413 -9.41 1.53 -18.39
CA LEU A 413 -9.56 2.06 -19.76
C LEU A 413 -9.20 1.00 -20.81
N ALA A 414 -8.13 0.23 -20.59
CA ALA A 414 -7.74 -0.85 -21.48
C ALA A 414 -8.76 -1.99 -21.49
N TRP A 415 -9.23 -2.43 -20.32
CA TRP A 415 -10.26 -3.47 -20.20
C TRP A 415 -11.54 -3.08 -20.92
N LEU A 416 -12.07 -1.87 -20.67
CA LEU A 416 -13.26 -1.39 -21.34
C LEU A 416 -13.05 -1.18 -22.84
N SER A 417 -11.89 -0.72 -23.27
CA SER A 417 -11.62 -0.48 -24.71
C SER A 417 -11.42 -1.77 -25.50
N ALA A 418 -10.93 -2.83 -24.87
CA ALA A 418 -10.62 -4.10 -25.51
C ALA A 418 -11.85 -4.93 -25.89
N TYR A 419 -13.00 -4.66 -25.29
CA TYR A 419 -14.22 -5.44 -25.45
C TYR A 419 -15.37 -4.62 -26.04
N SER A 420 -16.35 -5.33 -26.61
CA SER A 420 -17.58 -4.77 -27.19
C SER A 420 -18.83 -5.07 -26.37
N SER A 421 -18.71 -5.94 -25.35
CA SER A 421 -19.83 -6.34 -24.50
C SER A 421 -19.36 -6.67 -23.08
N LEU A 422 -20.30 -6.58 -22.14
CA LEU A 422 -20.05 -6.88 -20.73
C LEU A 422 -19.67 -8.34 -20.50
N ASP A 423 -20.42 -9.29 -21.07
CA ASP A 423 -20.21 -10.72 -20.81
C ASP A 423 -18.85 -11.23 -21.30
N ALA A 424 -18.30 -10.60 -22.36
CA ALA A 424 -16.95 -10.90 -22.83
C ALA A 424 -15.86 -10.32 -21.92
N MET A 425 -16.13 -9.15 -21.31
CA MET A 425 -15.18 -8.42 -20.47
C MET A 425 -15.17 -8.93 -19.02
N ALA A 426 -16.34 -8.96 -18.38
CA ALA A 426 -16.49 -9.20 -16.96
C ALA A 426 -16.48 -10.69 -16.60
N THR A 427 -16.12 -10.98 -15.36
CA THR A 427 -16.25 -12.32 -14.76
C THR A 427 -17.39 -12.35 -13.76
N ARG A 428 -18.03 -13.52 -13.65
CA ARG A 428 -18.93 -13.87 -12.54
C ARG A 428 -18.26 -14.78 -11.51
N ASN A 429 -17.11 -15.37 -11.84
CA ASN A 429 -16.37 -16.17 -10.87
C ASN A 429 -15.52 -15.24 -10.00
N LEU A 430 -15.83 -15.24 -8.71
CA LEU A 430 -15.12 -14.49 -7.67
C LEU A 430 -14.36 -15.41 -6.71
N ASP A 431 -14.48 -16.71 -6.93
CA ASP A 431 -13.98 -17.73 -6.03
C ASP A 431 -12.60 -18.22 -6.50
N TYR A 432 -11.67 -18.29 -5.55
CA TYR A 432 -10.32 -18.79 -5.76
C TYR A 432 -9.82 -19.57 -4.54
N ARG A 433 -8.72 -20.30 -4.73
CA ARG A 433 -8.07 -21.11 -3.72
C ARG A 433 -6.60 -20.76 -3.63
N ARG A 434 -6.08 -20.72 -2.40
CA ARG A 434 -4.65 -20.67 -2.14
C ARG A 434 -4.24 -21.95 -1.42
N ILE A 435 -3.27 -22.63 -1.98
CA ILE A 435 -2.75 -23.89 -1.45
C ILE A 435 -1.33 -23.64 -0.98
N SER A 436 -1.15 -23.59 0.34
CA SER A 436 0.16 -23.48 0.97
C SER A 436 0.82 -24.85 1.03
N LEU A 437 2.08 -24.91 0.61
CA LEU A 437 2.94 -26.07 0.65
C LEU A 437 4.35 -25.64 1.07
N PRO A 438 5.18 -26.52 1.64
CA PRO A 438 6.59 -26.21 1.84
C PRO A 438 7.32 -26.00 0.52
N GLN A 439 8.31 -25.11 0.51
CA GLN A 439 9.06 -24.75 -0.70
C GLN A 439 9.76 -25.94 -1.39
N ASN A 440 10.10 -26.99 -0.65
CA ASN A 440 10.75 -28.20 -1.18
C ASN A 440 9.76 -29.25 -1.73
N ALA A 441 8.44 -29.05 -1.58
CA ALA A 441 7.42 -29.95 -2.09
C ALA A 441 7.42 -29.96 -3.62
N GLY A 442 7.30 -31.14 -4.22
CA GLY A 442 7.01 -31.27 -5.65
C GLY A 442 5.50 -31.41 -5.87
N PHE A 443 4.95 -30.87 -6.95
CA PHE A 443 3.54 -31.10 -7.28
C PHE A 443 3.24 -30.96 -8.78
N GLN A 444 2.09 -31.51 -9.18
CA GLN A 444 1.52 -31.39 -10.51
C GLN A 444 0.04 -31.06 -10.42
N VAL A 445 -0.46 -30.23 -11.34
CA VAL A 445 -1.88 -29.84 -11.45
C VAL A 445 -2.40 -30.29 -12.80
N PHE A 446 -3.58 -30.92 -12.78
CA PHE A 446 -4.28 -31.46 -13.94
C PHE A 446 -5.69 -30.88 -14.02
N ASP A 447 -6.23 -30.79 -15.23
CA ASP A 447 -7.67 -30.56 -15.42
C ASP A 447 -8.50 -31.84 -15.21
N ALA A 448 -9.82 -31.72 -15.33
CA ALA A 448 -10.76 -32.83 -15.24
C ALA A 448 -10.54 -33.92 -16.32
N ALA A 449 -9.95 -33.58 -17.47
CA ALA A 449 -9.63 -34.53 -18.54
C ALA A 449 -8.30 -35.26 -18.29
N GLY A 450 -7.55 -34.90 -17.24
CA GLY A 450 -6.24 -35.44 -16.93
C GLY A 450 -5.10 -34.80 -17.72
N GLN A 451 -5.34 -33.67 -18.41
CA GLN A 451 -4.29 -32.90 -19.06
C GLN A 451 -3.44 -32.18 -18.00
N LEU A 452 -2.12 -32.33 -18.10
CA LEU A 452 -1.18 -31.61 -17.22
C LEU A 452 -1.22 -30.11 -17.54
N LEU A 453 -1.54 -29.30 -16.53
CA LEU A 453 -1.59 -27.84 -16.62
C LEU A 453 -0.35 -27.18 -16.01
N MET A 454 0.23 -27.77 -14.96
CA MET A 454 1.40 -27.21 -14.28
C MET A 454 2.19 -28.29 -13.58
N ASN A 455 3.51 -28.15 -13.54
CA ASN A 455 4.39 -28.93 -12.68
C ASN A 455 5.32 -27.98 -11.90
N HIS A 456 5.73 -28.37 -10.70
CA HIS A 456 6.66 -27.61 -9.88
C HIS A 456 7.59 -28.53 -9.11
N ASN A 457 8.88 -28.16 -9.07
CA ASN A 457 9.93 -28.83 -8.30
C ASN A 457 9.92 -30.36 -8.48
N MET A 458 9.74 -30.85 -9.70
CA MET A 458 9.76 -32.28 -10.03
C MET A 458 11.20 -32.79 -10.16
N ALA A 459 11.48 -34.02 -9.71
CA ALA A 459 12.85 -34.57 -9.67
C ALA A 459 13.27 -35.13 -11.03
N ASP A 460 12.30 -35.48 -11.87
CA ASP A 460 12.51 -36.03 -13.19
C ASP A 460 12.62 -34.90 -14.21
N GLU A 461 13.77 -34.79 -14.86
CA GLU A 461 14.05 -33.79 -15.90
C GLU A 461 13.09 -33.91 -17.11
N ALA A 462 12.61 -35.11 -17.43
CA ALA A 462 11.63 -35.31 -18.51
C ALA A 462 10.26 -34.71 -18.16
N LEU A 463 9.88 -34.75 -16.87
CA LEU A 463 8.67 -34.09 -16.38
C LEU A 463 8.83 -32.58 -16.27
N GLN A 464 10.04 -32.04 -16.10
CA GLN A 464 10.29 -30.59 -16.19
C GLN A 464 10.22 -30.09 -17.64
N ALA A 465 10.62 -30.92 -18.62
CA ALA A 465 10.67 -30.58 -20.03
C ALA A 465 9.30 -30.57 -20.76
N THR A 466 8.20 -30.99 -20.12
CA THR A 466 6.86 -31.01 -20.74
C THR A 466 6.23 -29.62 -20.98
N GLY A 467 6.93 -28.53 -20.71
CA GLY A 467 6.69 -27.23 -21.37
C GLY A 467 5.39 -26.49 -21.02
N ALA A 468 4.70 -26.82 -19.93
CA ALA A 468 3.65 -25.95 -19.41
C ALA A 468 4.31 -24.86 -18.56
N ASN A 469 4.56 -23.68 -19.15
CA ASN A 469 4.86 -22.45 -18.40
C ASN A 469 3.85 -22.32 -17.23
N ALA A 470 4.22 -21.67 -16.13
CA ALA A 470 3.32 -21.46 -15.00
C ALA A 470 1.98 -20.86 -15.46
N VAL A 471 0.94 -21.70 -15.54
CA VAL A 471 -0.43 -21.31 -15.92
C VAL A 471 -1.11 -20.61 -14.75
N PHE A 472 -0.69 -20.95 -13.54
CA PHE A 472 -1.25 -20.46 -12.29
C PHE A 472 -0.23 -19.66 -11.49
N PRO A 473 -0.67 -18.66 -10.72
CA PRO A 473 0.20 -17.90 -9.83
C PRO A 473 0.84 -18.81 -8.77
N LEU A 474 2.12 -18.55 -8.52
CA LEU A 474 2.94 -19.31 -7.59
C LEU A 474 3.85 -18.35 -6.82
N GLU A 475 3.47 -18.04 -5.59
CA GLU A 475 4.13 -17.05 -4.74
C GLU A 475 5.04 -17.71 -3.71
N LEU A 476 6.16 -17.07 -3.40
CA LEU A 476 7.02 -17.47 -2.27
C LEU A 476 6.64 -16.64 -1.05
N SER A 477 6.41 -17.31 0.07
CA SER A 477 6.07 -16.66 1.32
C SER A 477 6.83 -17.33 2.46
N GLY A 478 7.99 -16.76 2.81
CA GLY A 478 8.86 -17.38 3.80
C GLY A 478 9.47 -18.70 3.34
N ASP A 479 9.23 -19.76 4.12
CA ASP A 479 9.67 -21.14 3.82
C ASP A 479 8.59 -21.96 3.08
N GLU A 480 7.49 -21.31 2.67
CA GLU A 480 6.39 -21.88 1.91
C GLU A 480 6.32 -21.37 0.47
N VAL A 481 5.65 -22.16 -0.36
CA VAL A 481 5.16 -21.77 -1.67
C VAL A 481 3.64 -21.82 -1.65
N ILE A 482 3.00 -20.77 -2.15
CA ILE A 482 1.56 -20.66 -2.26
C ILE A 482 1.19 -20.80 -3.73
N LEU A 483 0.41 -21.83 -4.05
CA LEU A 483 -0.19 -22.01 -5.36
C LEU A 483 -1.60 -21.42 -5.34
N THR A 484 -1.89 -20.49 -6.24
CA THR A 484 -3.25 -19.94 -6.38
C THR A 484 -3.99 -20.61 -7.53
N LEU A 485 -5.13 -21.25 -7.25
CA LEU A 485 -6.00 -21.89 -8.25
C LEU A 485 -7.36 -21.19 -8.35
N PRO A 486 -7.83 -20.85 -9.56
CA PRO A 486 -9.23 -20.49 -9.80
C PRO A 486 -10.20 -21.55 -9.27
N ALA A 487 -11.40 -21.14 -8.86
CA ALA A 487 -12.49 -22.07 -8.55
C ALA A 487 -13.53 -22.18 -9.69
N ASP A 488 -13.17 -21.81 -10.91
CA ASP A 488 -14.08 -21.82 -12.06
C ASP A 488 -14.35 -23.22 -12.63
N ARG A 489 -13.40 -24.15 -12.48
CA ARG A 489 -13.51 -25.54 -12.95
C ARG A 489 -12.86 -26.53 -11.98
N GLU A 490 -13.03 -27.80 -12.27
CA GLU A 490 -12.39 -28.87 -11.50
C GLU A 490 -10.89 -28.98 -11.81
N TYR A 491 -10.09 -29.18 -10.76
CA TYR A 491 -8.67 -29.48 -10.84
C TYR A 491 -8.33 -30.72 -10.00
N ARG A 492 -7.32 -31.47 -10.45
CA ARG A 492 -6.69 -32.52 -9.64
C ARG A 492 -5.24 -32.15 -9.41
N MET A 493 -4.79 -32.25 -8.17
CA MET A 493 -3.38 -32.04 -7.82
C MET A 493 -2.76 -33.34 -7.33
N ALA A 494 -1.53 -33.61 -7.76
CA ALA A 494 -0.67 -34.65 -7.21
C ALA A 494 0.48 -33.99 -6.44
N ILE A 495 0.71 -34.39 -5.19
CA ILE A 495 1.65 -33.79 -4.26
C ILE A 495 2.70 -34.84 -3.88
N TYR A 496 3.96 -34.45 -4.01
CA TYR A 496 5.15 -35.25 -3.77
C TYR A 496 5.88 -34.69 -2.53
N PRO A 497 5.58 -35.21 -1.32
CA PRO A 497 5.96 -34.56 -0.08
C PRO A 497 7.48 -34.51 0.18
N ARG A 498 8.33 -35.40 -0.37
CA ARG A 498 9.81 -35.31 -0.17
C ARG A 498 10.27 -35.05 1.29
N GLY A 499 9.63 -35.68 2.26
CA GLY A 499 9.93 -35.47 3.69
C GLY A 499 9.24 -34.25 4.32
N THR A 500 8.29 -33.62 3.64
CA THR A 500 7.46 -32.54 4.18
C THR A 500 6.42 -33.06 5.17
N ASP A 501 6.12 -32.20 6.14
CA ASP A 501 5.02 -32.40 7.07
C ASP A 501 3.67 -32.23 6.35
N ILE A 502 2.74 -33.17 6.52
CA ILE A 502 1.42 -33.08 5.91
C ILE A 502 0.59 -31.92 6.47
N HIS A 503 0.91 -31.43 7.69
CA HIS A 503 0.23 -30.29 8.31
C HIS A 503 0.55 -28.94 7.66
N SER A 504 1.60 -28.89 6.84
CA SER A 504 1.94 -27.70 6.04
C SER A 504 1.15 -27.61 4.74
N PHE A 505 0.34 -28.63 4.42
CA PHE A 505 -0.62 -28.56 3.33
C PHE A 505 -1.92 -27.91 3.83
N ILE A 506 -2.12 -26.65 3.45
CA ILE A 506 -3.25 -25.85 3.90
C ILE A 506 -3.97 -25.32 2.66
N ILE A 507 -5.29 -25.53 2.58
CA ILE A 507 -6.13 -24.98 1.52
C ILE A 507 -6.93 -23.83 2.12
N ARG A 508 -6.87 -22.65 1.48
CA ARG A 508 -7.71 -21.51 1.80
C ARG A 508 -8.61 -21.14 0.63
N GLU A 509 -9.91 -21.12 0.86
CA GLU A 509 -10.91 -20.64 -0.08
C GLU A 509 -11.16 -19.15 0.16
N GLY A 510 -10.97 -18.32 -0.88
CA GLY A 510 -11.16 -16.88 -0.84
C GLY A 510 -12.18 -16.41 -1.86
N VAL A 511 -12.88 -15.33 -1.51
CA VAL A 511 -13.84 -14.66 -2.39
C VAL A 511 -13.38 -13.22 -2.56
N ILE A 512 -13.38 -12.74 -3.81
CA ILE A 512 -13.09 -11.33 -4.10
C ILE A 512 -13.92 -10.39 -3.23
N GLY A 513 -13.29 -9.33 -2.70
CA GLY A 513 -13.93 -8.34 -1.82
C GLY A 513 -14.12 -8.80 -0.37
N LYS A 514 -13.85 -10.07 -0.05
CA LYS A 514 -13.90 -10.58 1.33
C LYS A 514 -12.50 -10.69 1.92
N THR A 515 -12.37 -10.26 3.17
CA THR A 515 -11.10 -10.32 3.91
C THR A 515 -10.89 -11.66 4.63
N LYS A 516 -11.96 -12.39 4.93
CA LYS A 516 -11.86 -13.70 5.61
C LYS A 516 -11.84 -14.84 4.59
N MET A 517 -10.90 -15.76 4.75
CA MET A 517 -10.83 -17.00 3.98
C MET A 517 -11.28 -18.20 4.81
N ARG A 518 -11.80 -19.24 4.16
CA ARG A 518 -12.13 -20.51 4.80
C ARG A 518 -10.94 -21.47 4.67
N GLU A 519 -10.47 -22.01 5.79
CA GLU A 519 -9.28 -22.84 5.82
C GLU A 519 -9.62 -24.33 5.97
N TYR A 520 -8.81 -25.18 5.37
CA TYR A 520 -8.88 -26.64 5.47
C TYR A 520 -7.48 -27.19 5.62
N SER A 521 -7.26 -27.95 6.70
CA SER A 521 -5.94 -28.47 7.06
C SER A 521 -6.06 -29.85 7.71
N ALA A 522 -4.96 -30.61 7.71
CA ALA A 522 -4.95 -31.96 8.25
C ALA A 522 -5.10 -31.96 9.79
N PRO A 523 -5.97 -32.80 10.38
CA PRO A 523 -6.11 -32.90 11.84
C PRO A 523 -4.77 -33.25 12.49
N ALA A 524 -4.46 -32.71 13.68
CA ALA A 524 -3.18 -32.91 14.37
C ALA A 524 -2.75 -34.38 14.60
N ALA A 525 -3.69 -35.33 14.57
CA ALA A 525 -3.41 -36.76 14.69
C ALA A 525 -3.02 -37.44 13.36
N ALA A 526 -3.13 -36.74 12.22
CA ALA A 526 -2.78 -37.27 10.92
C ALA A 526 -1.26 -37.49 10.81
N THR A 527 -0.85 -38.60 10.21
CA THR A 527 0.57 -38.93 10.01
C THR A 527 0.88 -39.09 8.53
N ALA A 528 2.02 -38.53 8.11
CA ALA A 528 2.48 -38.64 6.72
C ALA A 528 2.99 -40.06 6.42
N THR A 529 2.56 -40.63 5.31
CA THR A 529 2.89 -42.01 4.89
C THR A 529 4.06 -42.12 3.91
N GLN A 530 4.77 -41.01 3.62
CA GLN A 530 5.74 -40.86 2.51
C GLN A 530 5.17 -41.13 1.09
N ALA A 531 3.86 -41.39 0.97
CA ALA A 531 3.20 -41.63 -0.30
C ALA A 531 2.96 -40.34 -1.11
N VAL A 532 2.73 -40.49 -2.41
CA VAL A 532 2.19 -39.43 -3.27
C VAL A 532 0.72 -39.24 -2.91
N TYR A 533 0.31 -38.00 -2.69
CA TYR A 533 -1.08 -37.66 -2.39
C TYR A 533 -1.76 -37.05 -3.62
N SER A 534 -3.00 -37.42 -3.87
CA SER A 534 -3.87 -36.70 -4.80
C SER A 534 -4.96 -35.95 -4.05
N CYS A 535 -5.23 -34.70 -4.47
CA CYS A 535 -6.33 -33.89 -3.98
C CYS A 535 -7.23 -33.48 -5.16
N LEU A 536 -8.54 -33.53 -4.97
CA LEU A 536 -9.53 -33.04 -5.92
C LEU A 536 -10.04 -31.68 -5.48
N PHE A 537 -10.06 -30.72 -6.40
CA PHE A 537 -10.61 -29.39 -6.22
C PHE A 537 -11.81 -29.21 -7.15
N PRO A 538 -13.05 -29.14 -6.63
CA PRO A 538 -14.24 -29.01 -7.48
C PRO A 538 -14.36 -27.61 -8.10
N SER A 539 -15.24 -27.49 -9.11
CA SER A 539 -15.75 -26.19 -9.56
C SER A 539 -16.63 -25.56 -8.48
N GLY A 540 -16.48 -24.25 -8.26
CA GLY A 540 -16.97 -23.52 -7.10
C GLY A 540 -16.40 -24.08 -5.79
N PHE A 541 -16.86 -23.56 -4.66
CA PHE A 541 -16.64 -24.25 -3.39
C PHE A 541 -17.65 -25.40 -3.28
N GLY A 542 -17.22 -26.59 -2.87
CA GLY A 542 -18.02 -27.82 -2.90
C GLY A 542 -19.27 -27.88 -2.00
N GLY A 543 -19.83 -26.73 -1.59
CA GLY A 543 -20.91 -26.56 -0.61
C GLY A 543 -20.39 -26.26 0.80
N GLU A 544 -21.27 -25.79 1.68
CA GLU A 544 -20.96 -25.66 3.12
C GLU A 544 -20.66 -27.06 3.69
N GLY A 545 -19.40 -27.31 4.06
CA GLY A 545 -18.95 -28.56 4.68
C GLY A 545 -18.25 -29.56 3.76
N ALA A 546 -17.95 -29.23 2.50
CA ALA A 546 -17.10 -30.09 1.67
C ALA A 546 -15.64 -30.11 2.18
N ALA A 547 -15.30 -31.15 2.94
CA ALA A 547 -13.93 -31.40 3.36
C ALA A 547 -13.10 -31.90 2.17
N TYR A 548 -11.95 -31.26 1.92
CA TYR A 548 -10.96 -31.77 0.99
C TYR A 548 -10.38 -33.09 1.51
N ARG A 549 -9.82 -33.90 0.61
CA ARG A 549 -9.19 -35.18 0.98
C ARG A 549 -7.89 -35.36 0.23
N LEU A 550 -6.84 -35.70 0.98
CA LEU A 550 -5.59 -36.18 0.42
C LEU A 550 -5.67 -37.71 0.32
N VAL A 551 -5.64 -38.23 -0.90
CA VAL A 551 -5.76 -39.66 -1.20
C VAL A 551 -4.38 -40.21 -1.53
N SER A 552 -3.94 -41.25 -0.83
CA SER A 552 -2.76 -42.07 -1.16
C SER A 552 -3.17 -43.55 -1.19
N GLU A 553 -2.42 -44.44 -1.83
CA GLU A 553 -2.71 -45.88 -1.71
C GLU A 553 -1.94 -46.47 -0.52
N PRO A 554 -2.59 -47.08 0.51
CA PRO A 554 -4.02 -47.40 0.67
C PRO A 554 -4.82 -46.47 1.63
N GLY A 555 -4.46 -45.19 1.79
CA GLY A 555 -5.03 -44.29 2.81
C GLY A 555 -5.71 -43.01 2.28
N SER A 556 -6.54 -42.38 3.11
CA SER A 556 -7.03 -41.03 2.82
C SER A 556 -7.01 -40.18 4.08
N ILE A 557 -6.50 -38.95 3.97
CA ILE A 557 -6.45 -37.97 5.06
C ILE A 557 -7.51 -36.90 4.76
N PRO A 558 -8.56 -36.77 5.60
CA PRO A 558 -9.52 -35.69 5.45
C PRO A 558 -8.90 -34.36 5.90
N LEU A 559 -9.29 -33.28 5.21
CA LEU A 559 -8.97 -31.90 5.54
C LEU A 559 -10.28 -31.21 5.92
N PRO A 560 -10.74 -31.33 7.18
CA PRO A 560 -11.95 -30.67 7.63
C PRO A 560 -11.79 -29.15 7.59
N PHE A 561 -12.92 -28.45 7.58
CA PHE A 561 -12.94 -27.00 7.78
C PHE A 561 -12.33 -26.66 9.14
N ALA A 562 -11.35 -25.78 9.12
CA ALA A 562 -10.74 -25.14 10.26
C ALA A 562 -11.09 -23.66 10.22
N GLN A 563 -11.55 -23.10 11.33
CA GLN A 563 -11.66 -21.65 11.44
C GLN A 563 -10.23 -21.11 11.57
N ALA A 564 -9.73 -20.44 10.53
CA ALA A 564 -8.42 -19.80 10.56
C ALA A 564 -8.41 -18.77 11.70
N SER A 565 -7.48 -18.94 12.64
CA SER A 565 -7.27 -17.98 13.75
C SER A 565 -6.42 -16.78 13.33
N THR A 566 -5.64 -16.92 12.26
CA THR A 566 -4.78 -15.89 11.67
C THR A 566 -4.78 -16.05 10.15
N PRO A 567 -4.61 -14.96 9.37
CA PRO A 567 -4.38 -15.05 7.93
C PRO A 567 -2.99 -15.61 7.56
N MET A 568 -2.10 -15.81 8.53
CA MET A 568 -0.72 -16.24 8.33
C MET A 568 -0.53 -17.74 8.58
N ASP A 569 0.36 -18.36 7.80
CA ASP A 569 0.75 -19.76 8.01
C ASP A 569 1.88 -19.89 9.06
N PRO A 570 1.93 -21.00 9.83
CA PRO A 570 2.98 -21.21 10.83
C PRO A 570 4.41 -21.17 10.29
N LEU A 571 4.62 -21.56 9.02
CA LEU A 571 5.95 -21.49 8.38
C LEU A 571 6.28 -20.08 7.87
N GLU A 572 5.30 -19.18 7.76
CA GLU A 572 5.52 -17.79 7.40
C GLU A 572 5.95 -16.96 8.60
N VAL A 573 5.34 -17.21 9.77
CA VAL A 573 5.58 -16.44 10.99
C VAL A 573 7.05 -16.57 11.42
N GLY A 574 7.76 -15.44 11.36
CA GLY A 574 9.17 -15.35 11.72
C GLY A 574 10.16 -15.92 10.69
N SER A 575 9.72 -16.35 9.51
CA SER A 575 10.61 -16.80 8.41
C SER A 575 11.44 -15.66 7.82
N GLY A 576 10.79 -14.55 7.45
CA GLY A 576 11.45 -13.32 7.00
C GLY A 576 12.42 -12.79 8.06
N ALA A 577 12.04 -12.88 9.34
CA ALA A 577 12.92 -12.55 10.47
C ALA A 577 14.12 -13.51 10.55
N LYS A 578 13.94 -14.83 10.52
CA LYS A 578 15.03 -15.83 10.53
C LYS A 578 15.97 -15.67 9.35
N ASN A 579 15.45 -15.41 8.16
CA ASN A 579 16.22 -15.19 6.95
C ASN A 579 17.00 -13.86 7.05
N ALA A 580 16.36 -12.75 7.47
CA ALA A 580 17.05 -11.49 7.76
C ALA A 580 18.08 -11.61 8.90
N PHE A 581 17.81 -12.44 9.94
CA PHE A 581 18.70 -12.71 11.06
C PHE A 581 19.92 -13.52 10.62
N ARG A 582 19.76 -14.49 9.70
CA ARG A 582 20.89 -15.23 9.09
C ARG A 582 21.82 -14.28 8.33
N TRP A 583 21.29 -13.22 7.74
CA TRP A 583 22.10 -12.19 7.06
C TRP A 583 22.78 -11.19 8.01
N ARG A 584 22.28 -10.98 9.25
CA ARG A 584 22.77 -9.93 10.18
C ARG A 584 22.83 -10.30 11.67
N ALA A 585 23.03 -11.56 12.03
CA ALA A 585 23.08 -12.05 13.42
C ALA A 585 24.05 -11.26 14.32
N VAL A 586 25.18 -10.81 13.76
CA VAL A 586 26.19 -9.99 14.46
C VAL A 586 25.62 -8.64 14.89
N SER A 587 24.79 -8.00 14.06
CA SER A 587 24.20 -6.68 14.36
C SER A 587 23.18 -6.75 15.49
N TYR A 588 22.38 -7.82 15.57
CA TYR A 588 21.38 -7.99 16.63
C TYR A 588 21.99 -8.39 17.97
N LEU A 589 23.01 -9.25 17.98
CA LEU A 589 23.77 -9.57 19.19
C LEU A 589 24.43 -8.32 19.79
N LEU A 590 24.87 -7.39 18.93
CA LEU A 590 25.38 -6.08 19.35
C LEU A 590 24.28 -5.21 19.98
N VAL A 591 23.09 -5.13 19.39
CA VAL A 591 21.94 -4.35 19.93
C VAL A 591 21.48 -4.91 21.29
N ILE A 592 21.35 -6.22 21.43
CA ILE A 592 20.98 -6.87 22.71
C ILE A 592 22.05 -6.61 23.78
N SER A 593 23.33 -6.74 23.41
CA SER A 593 24.45 -6.41 24.31
C SER A 593 24.42 -4.95 24.75
N LEU A 594 24.03 -4.04 23.86
CA LEU A 594 23.86 -2.61 24.12
C LEU A 594 22.71 -2.31 25.09
N VAL A 595 21.54 -2.95 24.90
CA VAL A 595 20.39 -2.80 25.81
C VAL A 595 20.72 -3.33 27.21
N LEU A 596 21.39 -4.48 27.30
CA LEU A 596 21.85 -5.04 28.57
C LEU A 596 22.85 -4.11 29.27
N MET A 597 23.75 -3.45 28.52
CA MET A 597 24.69 -2.48 29.05
C MET A 597 23.99 -1.20 29.57
N GLN A 598 22.90 -0.78 28.93
CA GLN A 598 22.07 0.36 29.35
C GLN A 598 21.24 0.05 30.61
N LEU A 599 20.66 -1.15 30.70
CA LEU A 599 19.94 -1.61 31.89
C LEU A 599 20.87 -1.76 33.10
N ALA A 600 22.08 -2.30 32.90
CA ALA A 600 23.10 -2.37 33.94
C ALA A 600 23.51 -0.97 34.44
N TRP A 601 23.58 0.02 33.54
CA TRP A 601 23.85 1.41 33.89
C TRP A 601 22.72 2.06 34.70
N LEU A 602 21.46 1.85 34.31
CA LEU A 602 20.29 2.32 35.07
C LEU A 602 20.27 1.74 36.49
N MET A 603 20.59 0.46 36.65
CA MET A 603 20.75 -0.15 37.97
C MET A 603 21.85 0.52 38.80
N VAL A 604 23.02 0.80 38.21
CA VAL A 604 24.11 1.49 38.91
C VAL A 604 23.72 2.92 39.31
N ALA A 605 23.05 3.67 38.44
CA ALA A 605 22.56 5.02 38.73
C ALA A 605 21.49 5.01 39.85
N LEU A 606 20.59 4.03 39.83
CA LEU A 606 19.56 3.83 40.86
C LEU A 606 20.19 3.47 42.22
N ILE A 607 21.16 2.56 42.25
CA ILE A 607 21.90 2.18 43.46
C ILE A 607 22.62 3.40 44.07
N ILE A 608 23.21 4.27 43.23
CA ILE A 608 23.88 5.50 43.69
C ILE A 608 22.87 6.51 44.24
N SER A 609 21.71 6.68 43.59
CA SER A 609 20.61 7.53 44.07
C SER A 609 20.08 7.07 45.44
N LEU A 610 19.85 5.77 45.59
CA LEU A 610 19.39 5.17 46.85
C LEU A 610 20.44 5.27 47.97
N ARG A 611 21.74 5.13 47.65
CA ARG A 611 22.83 5.34 48.62
C ARG A 611 22.97 6.81 49.05
N ARG A 612 22.70 7.77 48.17
CA ARG A 612 22.71 9.21 48.52
C ARG A 612 21.52 9.60 49.40
N ARG A 613 20.34 8.98 49.23
CA ARG A 613 19.19 9.21 50.13
C ARG A 613 19.41 8.71 51.57
N ARG A 614 20.32 7.76 51.80
CA ARG A 614 20.68 7.27 53.15
C ARG A 614 21.62 8.20 53.93
N HIS A 615 22.15 9.27 53.34
CA HIS A 615 22.94 10.28 54.04
C HIS A 615 22.24 11.65 54.00
N PRO A 616 21.27 11.93 54.89
CA PRO A 616 20.81 13.28 55.08
C PRO A 616 21.91 14.09 55.78
N ALA A 617 22.10 15.32 55.31
CA ALA A 617 23.08 16.27 55.80
C ALA A 617 22.94 16.51 57.32
N LYS A 618 23.93 16.07 58.11
CA LYS A 618 24.22 16.69 59.41
C LYS A 618 25.29 17.76 59.18
N ARG A 619 24.86 19.01 58.97
CA ARG A 619 25.65 20.21 59.28
C ARG A 619 25.16 20.75 60.61
N LYS A 620 26.03 20.83 61.62
CA LYS A 620 25.98 21.80 62.72
C LYS A 620 27.33 21.81 63.49
N GLY A 621 27.94 22.99 63.64
CA GLY A 621 28.85 23.34 64.75
C GLY A 621 30.35 23.49 64.45
N SER A 622 30.79 24.73 64.18
CA SER A 622 32.03 25.49 64.56
C SER A 622 33.44 24.86 64.70
N PRO A 623 34.53 25.67 64.57
CA PRO A 623 35.82 25.28 63.99
C PRO A 623 36.91 25.01 65.03
N LEU A 624 37.79 24.04 64.76
CA LEU A 624 39.15 24.00 65.31
C LEU A 624 40.11 23.38 64.28
N GLU A 625 41.33 23.91 64.34
CA GLU A 625 42.43 23.84 63.39
C GLU A 625 43.03 22.46 63.17
N GLY A 626 43.75 22.34 62.05
CA GLY A 626 44.94 21.47 61.97
C GLY A 626 44.69 19.99 61.71
N ASN A 627 44.33 19.64 60.47
CA ASN A 627 45.02 18.56 59.77
C ASN A 627 44.59 18.50 58.30
N THR A 628 45.57 18.57 57.40
CA THR A 628 45.48 18.22 55.98
C THR A 628 45.24 16.71 55.85
N ALA A 629 44.01 16.26 56.08
CA ALA A 629 43.58 14.90 55.75
C ALA A 629 42.94 14.87 54.35
N PRO A 630 43.33 13.91 53.48
CA PRO A 630 43.02 13.96 52.06
C PRO A 630 41.54 13.65 51.77
N LEU A 631 40.99 14.37 50.80
CA LEU A 631 39.69 14.10 50.15
C LEU A 631 39.45 12.59 49.96
N PRO A 632 38.22 12.05 50.18
CA PRO A 632 37.92 10.66 49.89
C PRO A 632 37.89 10.44 48.37
N HIS A 633 39.08 10.21 47.78
CA HIS A 633 39.31 10.29 46.34
C HIS A 633 39.38 8.93 45.61
N GLN A 634 39.07 7.81 46.26
CA GLN A 634 39.13 6.47 45.62
C GLN A 634 37.79 5.96 45.07
N SER A 635 36.67 6.13 45.79
CA SER A 635 35.35 5.65 45.32
C SER A 635 34.83 6.44 44.12
N GLY A 636 35.03 7.76 44.11
CA GLY A 636 34.70 8.62 42.99
C GLY A 636 35.52 8.30 41.73
N ARG A 637 36.82 7.98 41.85
CA ARG A 637 37.69 7.67 40.69
C ARG A 637 37.21 6.44 39.92
N LYS A 638 36.80 5.38 40.61
CA LYS A 638 36.25 4.17 39.97
C LYS A 638 34.93 4.46 39.24
N ILE A 639 34.07 5.26 39.86
CA ILE A 639 32.79 5.70 39.25
C ILE A 639 33.03 6.56 38.01
N TYR A 640 33.94 7.54 38.06
CA TYR A 640 34.27 8.39 36.90
C TYR A 640 35.01 7.63 35.79
N ALA A 641 35.81 6.61 36.13
CA ALA A 641 36.42 5.73 35.14
C ALA A 641 35.35 4.92 34.41
N ALA A 642 34.37 4.36 35.14
CA ALA A 642 33.23 3.67 34.56
C ALA A 642 32.37 4.60 33.68
N MET A 643 32.12 5.84 34.10
CA MET A 643 31.39 6.82 33.30
C MET A 643 32.12 7.21 32.01
N LYS A 644 33.46 7.34 32.04
CA LYS A 644 34.25 7.60 30.84
C LYS A 644 34.29 6.41 29.89
N ALA A 645 34.35 5.19 30.42
CA ALA A 645 34.26 3.97 29.63
C ALA A 645 32.88 3.85 28.96
N ALA A 646 31.80 4.11 29.69
CA ALA A 646 30.45 4.13 29.15
C ALA A 646 30.27 5.20 28.06
N ALA A 647 30.73 6.44 28.29
CA ALA A 647 30.64 7.50 27.30
C ALA A 647 31.49 7.22 26.04
N ALA A 648 32.66 6.59 26.20
CA ALA A 648 33.50 6.18 25.08
C ALA A 648 32.86 5.05 24.27
N LEU A 649 32.27 4.05 24.92
CA LEU A 649 31.55 2.96 24.26
C LEU A 649 30.31 3.46 23.51
N LEU A 650 29.54 4.38 24.11
CA LEU A 650 28.43 5.05 23.46
C LEU A 650 28.89 5.85 22.23
N ALA A 651 30.00 6.59 22.33
CA ALA A 651 30.55 7.34 21.20
C ALA A 651 31.06 6.44 20.06
N VAL A 652 31.73 5.32 20.37
CA VAL A 652 32.18 4.33 19.38
C VAL A 652 30.99 3.66 18.69
N ASN A 653 29.94 3.32 19.43
CA ASN A 653 28.71 2.75 18.88
C ASN A 653 28.04 3.73 17.91
N SER A 654 27.88 4.98 18.33
CA SER A 654 27.25 6.01 17.48
C SER A 654 28.07 6.29 16.21
N LEU A 655 29.40 6.18 16.26
CA LEU A 655 30.28 6.26 15.08
C LEU A 655 30.11 5.07 14.13
N TRP A 656 29.97 3.85 14.68
CA TRP A 656 29.80 2.63 13.90
C TRP A 656 28.45 2.58 13.16
N ILE A 657 27.38 3.06 13.81
CA ILE A 657 26.07 3.16 13.18
C ILE A 657 26.07 4.21 12.06
N MET A 658 26.75 5.35 12.25
CA MET A 658 26.94 6.35 11.17
C MET A 658 27.69 5.77 9.97
N ILE A 659 28.71 4.94 10.19
CA ILE A 659 29.44 4.27 9.11
C ILE A 659 28.55 3.25 8.39
N GLY A 660 27.76 2.46 9.11
CA GLY A 660 26.82 1.51 8.52
C GLY A 660 25.74 2.17 7.66
N TRP A 661 25.19 3.29 8.13
CA TRP A 661 24.23 4.11 7.37
C TRP A 661 24.87 4.82 6.18
N GLY A 662 26.08 5.36 6.34
CA GLY A 662 26.84 5.96 5.24
C GLY A 662 27.16 4.93 4.14
N ALA A 663 27.52 3.70 4.52
CA ALA A 663 27.77 2.60 3.59
C ALA A 663 26.47 2.13 2.89
N ALA A 664 25.35 2.06 3.61
CA ALA A 664 24.03 1.79 3.02
C ALA A 664 23.63 2.88 2.01
N GLY A 665 23.80 4.16 2.36
CA GLY A 665 23.56 5.28 1.46
C GLY A 665 24.45 5.27 0.21
N LEU A 666 25.73 4.88 0.35
CA LEU A 666 26.66 4.71 -0.77
C LEU A 666 26.26 3.54 -1.69
N ALA A 667 25.84 2.41 -1.12
CA ALA A 667 25.33 1.26 -1.87
C ALA A 667 24.03 1.57 -2.63
N MET A 668 23.29 2.60 -2.19
CA MET A 668 22.03 3.05 -2.78
C MET A 668 22.20 4.15 -3.85
N LEU A 669 23.39 4.72 -4.03
CA LEU A 669 23.68 5.73 -5.07
C LEU A 669 23.32 5.31 -6.51
N PRO A 670 23.39 4.03 -6.91
CA PRO A 670 22.96 3.58 -8.24
C PRO A 670 21.43 3.53 -8.44
N ILE A 671 20.63 3.65 -7.38
CA ILE A 671 19.15 3.52 -7.43
C ILE A 671 18.53 4.80 -8.03
N ASN A 672 17.65 4.63 -9.02
CA ASN A 672 17.05 5.71 -9.81
C ASN A 672 16.22 6.67 -8.92
N ARG A 673 16.22 7.97 -9.23
CA ARG A 673 15.56 9.05 -8.46
C ARG A 673 14.08 8.78 -8.12
N ARG A 674 13.37 8.02 -8.95
CA ARG A 674 11.94 7.70 -8.78
C ARG A 674 11.64 6.62 -7.71
N GLN A 675 12.65 5.86 -7.27
CA GLN A 675 12.48 4.76 -6.30
C GLN A 675 12.90 5.14 -4.87
N TRP A 676 13.36 6.38 -4.65
CA TRP A 676 13.97 6.81 -3.39
C TRP A 676 13.01 6.88 -2.20
N SER A 677 11.75 7.29 -2.42
CA SER A 677 10.77 7.37 -1.32
C SER A 677 10.46 5.99 -0.71
N ALA A 678 10.37 4.95 -1.54
CA ALA A 678 10.16 3.57 -1.08
C ALA A 678 11.36 3.02 -0.29
N VAL A 679 12.57 3.35 -0.73
CA VAL A 679 13.81 2.97 -0.04
C VAL A 679 13.97 3.75 1.27
N GLU A 680 13.59 5.03 1.30
CA GLU A 680 13.54 5.85 2.51
C GLU A 680 12.57 5.26 3.54
N TRP A 681 11.35 4.90 3.14
CA TRP A 681 10.37 4.25 4.01
C TRP A 681 10.83 2.86 4.46
N PHE A 682 11.38 2.04 3.57
CA PHE A 682 11.94 0.74 3.92
C PHE A 682 13.07 0.86 4.95
N VAL A 683 13.99 1.82 4.79
CA VAL A 683 15.07 2.05 5.75
C VAL A 683 14.52 2.62 7.06
N LEU A 684 13.56 3.54 7.01
CA LEU A 684 12.90 4.09 8.20
C LEU A 684 12.17 3.01 9.02
N PHE A 685 11.42 2.13 8.36
CA PHE A 685 10.65 1.06 9.01
C PHE A 685 11.51 -0.14 9.41
N SER A 686 12.38 -0.65 8.53
CA SER A 686 13.26 -1.80 8.85
C SER A 686 14.33 -1.47 9.89
N GLN A 687 14.75 -0.20 9.97
CA GLN A 687 15.71 0.28 10.96
C GLN A 687 15.02 1.04 12.11
N PHE A 688 13.69 1.08 12.16
CA PHE A 688 12.93 1.79 13.19
C PHE A 688 13.36 1.43 14.62
N PRO A 689 13.58 0.15 14.98
CA PRO A 689 14.05 -0.20 16.33
C PRO A 689 15.46 0.33 16.63
N LEU A 690 16.35 0.34 15.61
CA LEU A 690 17.69 0.90 15.71
C LEU A 690 17.65 2.43 15.84
N LEU A 691 16.82 3.11 15.04
CA LEU A 691 16.60 4.56 15.09
C LEU A 691 16.02 4.99 16.44
N LEU A 692 15.00 4.28 16.93
CA LEU A 692 14.41 4.50 18.24
C LEU A 692 15.44 4.28 19.36
N SER A 693 16.25 3.22 19.26
CA SER A 693 17.35 2.98 20.21
C SER A 693 18.38 4.11 20.19
N MET A 694 18.70 4.68 19.03
CA MET A 694 19.64 5.80 18.89
C MET A 694 19.09 7.10 19.46
N ILE A 695 17.81 7.41 19.22
CA ILE A 695 17.12 8.59 19.78
C ILE A 695 17.09 8.49 21.30
N ILE A 696 16.70 7.32 21.84
CA ILE A 696 16.70 7.05 23.27
C ILE A 696 18.11 7.20 23.84
N THR A 697 19.11 6.55 23.24
CA THR A 697 20.51 6.58 23.70
C THR A 697 21.12 7.98 23.67
N SER A 698 20.78 8.78 22.66
CA SER A 698 21.29 10.14 22.48
C SER A 698 20.60 11.12 23.42
N ALA A 699 19.29 10.98 23.64
CA ALA A 699 18.56 11.73 24.66
C ALA A 699 19.13 11.43 26.06
N HIS A 700 19.40 10.16 26.37
CA HIS A 700 20.03 9.76 27.64
C HIS A 700 21.45 10.32 27.79
N SER A 701 22.25 10.33 26.70
CA SER A 701 23.60 10.89 26.69
C SER A 701 23.57 12.41 26.89
N PHE A 702 22.64 13.11 26.23
CA PHE A 702 22.44 14.55 26.37
C PHE A 702 21.97 14.95 27.78
N LEU A 703 20.96 14.27 28.32
CA LEU A 703 20.47 14.47 29.68
C LEU A 703 21.55 14.18 30.73
N SER A 704 22.37 13.16 30.52
CA SER A 704 23.51 12.82 31.39
C SER A 704 24.59 13.91 31.36
N ALA A 705 24.88 14.46 30.18
CA ALA A 705 25.79 15.61 30.05
C ALA A 705 25.23 16.85 30.76
N PHE A 706 23.95 17.15 30.55
CA PHE A 706 23.28 18.29 31.18
C PHE A 706 23.26 18.17 32.70
N HIS A 707 22.94 16.99 33.26
CA HIS A 707 22.96 16.74 34.70
C HIS A 707 24.37 16.90 35.30
N LEU A 708 25.42 16.44 34.60
CA LEU A 708 26.81 16.63 35.01
C LEU A 708 27.25 18.10 34.99
N MET A 709 26.71 18.91 34.07
CA MET A 709 26.98 20.34 33.96
C MET A 709 26.20 21.16 34.99
N ALA A 710 24.91 20.87 35.20
CA ALA A 710 24.04 21.59 36.13
C ALA A 710 24.37 21.33 37.61
N SER A 711 24.97 20.18 37.93
CA SER A 711 25.30 19.78 39.30
C SER A 711 26.67 20.24 39.81
N SER A 712 27.34 21.20 39.15
CA SER A 712 28.76 21.48 39.36
C SER A 712 29.12 22.97 39.49
N LYS A 713 29.53 23.36 40.70
CA LYS A 713 30.60 24.37 40.87
C LYS A 713 31.96 23.65 40.76
N GLU A 714 32.75 24.02 39.75
CA GLU A 714 34.21 23.84 39.62
C GLU A 714 34.85 22.43 39.78
N ASP A 715 34.50 21.42 38.96
CA ASP A 715 35.32 20.20 38.81
C ASP A 715 35.67 19.87 37.34
N ALA A 716 36.95 20.07 36.98
CA ALA A 716 37.47 19.85 35.64
C ALA A 716 37.33 18.40 35.13
N ARG A 717 37.22 17.39 36.01
CA ARG A 717 37.01 15.99 35.61
C ARG A 717 35.56 15.72 35.19
N ARG A 718 34.59 16.40 35.80
CA ARG A 718 33.17 16.33 35.42
C ARG A 718 32.94 16.98 34.06
N LEU A 719 33.54 18.15 33.83
CA LEU A 719 33.43 18.87 32.56
C LEU A 719 33.99 18.04 31.38
N LYS A 720 35.13 17.36 31.57
CA LYS A 720 35.70 16.44 30.57
C LYS A 720 34.77 15.25 30.28
N THR A 721 34.07 14.74 31.29
CA THR A 721 33.15 13.59 31.15
C THR A 721 31.83 14.02 30.51
N ALA A 722 31.28 15.19 30.86
CA ALA A 722 30.11 15.78 30.21
C ALA A 722 30.36 16.04 28.72
N ARG A 723 31.56 16.51 28.35
CA ARG A 723 31.95 16.69 26.94
C ARG A 723 31.96 15.37 26.14
N LEU A 724 32.36 14.26 26.75
CA LEU A 724 32.31 12.93 26.12
C LEU A 724 30.85 12.48 25.87
N PHE A 725 29.95 12.74 26.82
CA PHE A 725 28.52 12.45 26.65
C PHE A 725 27.84 13.34 25.59
N LEU A 726 28.25 14.61 25.48
CA LEU A 726 27.79 15.49 24.39
C LEU A 726 28.25 14.96 23.02
N VAL A 727 29.51 14.52 22.91
CA VAL A 727 30.02 13.90 21.67
C VAL A 727 29.27 12.60 21.33
N ALA A 728 28.92 11.79 22.33
CA ALA A 728 28.14 10.57 22.13
C ALA A 728 26.67 10.83 21.70
N ALA A 729 26.12 12.01 22.02
CA ALA A 729 24.77 12.43 21.64
C ALA A 729 24.67 13.03 20.22
N LEU A 730 25.80 13.43 19.61
CA LEU A 730 25.84 14.06 18.29
C LEU A 730 25.20 13.21 17.18
N PRO A 731 25.36 11.88 17.15
CA PRO A 731 24.79 11.09 16.05
C PRO A 731 23.27 10.94 16.12
N GLY A 732 22.66 10.90 17.31
CA GLY A 732 21.20 10.97 17.41
C GLY A 732 20.65 12.35 17.07
N ALA A 733 21.40 13.42 17.35
CA ALA A 733 21.06 14.76 16.86
C ALA A 733 21.17 14.85 15.33
N ALA A 734 22.17 14.20 14.71
CA ALA A 734 22.30 14.11 13.26
C ALA A 734 21.20 13.25 12.61
N VAL A 735 20.76 12.17 13.26
CA VAL A 735 19.59 11.37 12.84
C VAL A 735 18.31 12.19 12.95
N LEU A 736 18.11 12.94 14.04
CA LEU A 736 16.96 13.86 14.17
C LEU A 736 16.99 14.96 13.08
N LEU A 737 18.16 15.45 12.71
CA LEU A 737 18.34 16.37 11.58
C LEU A 737 18.02 15.67 10.24
N ALA A 738 18.44 14.42 10.06
CA ALA A 738 18.16 13.59 8.90
C ALA A 738 16.67 13.31 8.71
N LEU A 739 15.92 13.13 9.80
CA LEU A 739 14.46 12.97 9.81
C LEU A 739 13.70 14.26 9.43
N THR A 740 14.42 15.38 9.28
CA THR A 740 13.85 16.69 8.91
C THR A 740 14.36 17.23 7.57
N LEU A 741 15.26 16.52 6.88
CA LEU A 741 15.92 16.95 5.64
C LEU A 741 15.84 15.85 4.56
N ASP A 742 16.02 16.20 3.28
CA ASP A 742 16.19 15.23 2.18
C ASP A 742 17.31 14.21 2.54
N PHE A 743 17.04 12.92 2.36
CA PHE A 743 17.93 11.82 2.77
C PHE A 743 19.35 11.93 2.17
N ARG A 744 19.49 12.50 0.96
CA ARG A 744 20.81 12.73 0.35
C ARG A 744 21.60 13.80 1.07
N VAL A 745 20.93 14.87 1.47
CA VAL A 745 21.51 15.97 2.26
C VAL A 745 21.88 15.48 3.64
N ALA A 746 21.02 14.64 4.24
CA ALA A 746 21.27 13.98 5.50
C ALA A 746 22.49 13.05 5.46
N ALA A 747 22.60 12.18 4.46
CA ALA A 747 23.73 11.27 4.28
C ALA A 747 25.06 12.01 4.06
N GLN A 748 25.04 13.10 3.28
CA GLN A 748 26.20 13.97 3.07
C GLN A 748 26.60 14.72 4.36
N ALA A 749 25.63 15.25 5.10
CA ALA A 749 25.86 15.91 6.39
C ALA A 749 26.43 14.94 7.43
N MET A 750 25.97 13.68 7.44
CA MET A 750 26.48 12.62 8.32
C MET A 750 27.92 12.22 7.98
N LEU A 751 28.28 12.13 6.68
CA LEU A 751 29.66 11.89 6.25
C LEU A 751 30.59 13.03 6.67
N LEU A 752 30.14 14.28 6.53
CA LEU A 752 30.88 15.47 6.98
C LEU A 752 31.02 15.51 8.51
N ALA A 753 29.98 15.15 9.26
CA ALA A 753 30.03 15.05 10.72
C ALA A 753 30.96 13.92 11.19
N GLY A 754 30.96 12.77 10.51
CA GLY A 754 31.88 11.66 10.76
C GLY A 754 33.34 12.04 10.49
N ALA A 755 33.60 12.73 9.39
CA ALA A 755 34.92 13.29 9.07
C ALA A 755 35.37 14.31 10.12
N TRP A 756 34.47 15.18 10.60
CA TRP A 756 34.76 16.16 11.64
C TRP A 756 35.05 15.51 13.00
N GLY A 757 34.32 14.46 13.36
CA GLY A 757 34.54 13.67 14.57
C GLY A 757 35.90 12.95 14.58
N LEU A 758 36.27 12.33 13.46
CA LEU A 758 37.59 11.70 13.26
C LEU A 758 38.74 12.74 13.29
N SER A 759 38.55 13.90 12.67
CA SER A 759 39.51 15.02 12.70
C SER A 759 39.75 15.55 14.12
N SER A 760 38.67 15.64 14.92
CA SER A 760 38.70 16.08 16.31
C SER A 760 39.45 15.09 17.22
N LEU A 761 39.30 13.79 16.98
CA LEU A 761 40.07 12.73 17.65
C LEU A 761 41.56 12.76 17.29
N TYR A 762 41.91 13.12 16.04
CA TYR A 762 43.30 13.26 15.59
C TYR A 762 44.02 14.45 16.27
N LEU A 763 43.35 15.61 16.41
CA LEU A 763 43.84 16.77 17.15
C LEU A 763 44.06 16.51 18.66
N PHE A 764 43.30 15.57 19.24
CA PHE A 764 43.50 15.13 20.62
C PHE A 764 44.82 14.37 20.83
N LYS A 765 45.36 13.75 19.77
CA LYS A 765 46.63 13.00 19.81
C LYS A 765 47.85 13.92 19.68
N SER A 766 47.75 15.02 18.90
CA SER A 766 48.90 15.91 18.62
C SER A 766 49.23 16.89 19.77
N ARG A 767 48.26 17.25 20.63
CA ARG A 767 48.51 18.14 21.79
C ARG A 767 49.38 17.54 22.90
N LYS A 768 49.67 16.24 22.88
CA LYS A 768 50.57 15.59 23.85
C LYS A 768 52.06 15.78 23.56
N GLN A 769 52.46 16.37 22.43
CA GLN A 769 53.86 16.47 22.00
C GLN A 769 54.50 17.87 22.06
N ARG A 770 53.86 18.88 22.65
CA ARG A 770 54.52 20.17 22.88
C ARG A 770 54.24 20.71 24.28
N ALA A 771 55.11 20.37 25.22
CA ALA A 771 55.38 21.17 26.42
C ALA A 771 56.90 21.44 26.44
N PRO A 772 57.36 22.70 26.51
CA PRO A 772 58.79 23.01 26.51
C PRO A 772 59.42 22.72 27.87
N GLN A 773 60.63 22.14 27.86
CA GLN A 773 61.49 21.97 29.04
C GLN A 773 61.86 23.35 29.60
N GLN A 774 61.45 23.65 30.84
CA GLN A 774 62.07 24.69 31.64
C GLN A 774 63.27 24.11 32.39
N THR A 775 64.43 24.67 32.07
CA THR A 775 65.74 24.45 32.68
C THR A 775 65.76 24.92 34.14
N SER A 776 66.31 24.09 35.03
CA SER A 776 66.63 24.44 36.41
C SER A 776 67.89 25.31 36.45
N ILE A 777 67.81 26.51 37.01
CA ILE A 777 68.98 27.28 37.46
C ILE A 777 69.13 27.05 38.96
N THR A 778 70.28 26.49 39.32
CA THR A 778 70.83 26.38 40.67
C THR A 778 71.29 27.73 41.21
N GLY A 779 71.04 28.00 42.49
CA GLY A 779 71.72 29.07 43.23
C GLY A 779 71.42 28.97 44.72
N LYS A 780 72.39 28.49 45.50
CA LYS A 780 72.47 28.68 46.96
C LYS A 780 73.09 30.05 47.23
N MET A 781 72.38 30.93 47.93
CA MET A 781 72.75 31.55 49.21
C MET A 781 71.53 32.27 49.76
#